data_AF-A0A6A4TCA6-F1
#
_entry.id   AF-A0A6A4TCA6-F1
#
_cell.length_a   1.000
_cell.length_b   1.000
_cell.length_c   1.000
_cell.angle_alpha   90.00
_cell.angle_beta   90.00
_cell.angle_gamma   90.00
#
_symmetry.space_group_name_H-M   'P 1'
#
loop_
_entity.id
_entity.type
_entity.pdbx_description
1 polymer ?
#
loop_
_entity_poly.entity_id
_entity_poly.type
_entity_poly.pdbx_seq_one_letter_code
_entity_poly.pdbx_strand_id
1 'polypeptide(L)'
;MIEVSIPTMEREVDESAKAKKLFRVEVLFNERKHYVLRRSSEFQTLHRKLRKIIPIPDLPSKRNPHLRTKPPEQRMQELEDYLQDIIYQNEDVPQVLLDFLHVRHFHTGNKISSMESLDDLDSRDYSYPLPNQRVLGFFHDPYRSDRTSAVKMTRKPILMEPKATASASEMHTFVNFTVQMSECGSIMWRKASAAALLALAVGYFYNGGPDLPEQILQYINLPVFRSSSHNLSGEQVISAAWEALITLPTRRWSKVAVGVNACVDVVVTGVGLLQALAVDPGAGLDHEVLHSKEDLKEAFIHYMGHGAAAERFFSDKELYVGGNAALISQKLASYSDLMVLLCGPVGPKLHEMLDEQIVVPPDSLQETDEYHLILEYKAGEKWGSTLAPQANRFIFSHDVSNGEMSSLETFVASLEEFQPDLVVLSGLHMMEGQGRTLWEERLKEAVSAISEIRKDIPIHLELASMTDRDYMNSIMQEVMPIVSSIGLNEQELLFLSQAGEGPHADAAWKGIPDVGRVSDILLWILEQHGRTDPSSEADLTRIHFHTLVYHILATVDGYWGNQAAAVMAGARVASCQACGLQSVDVSKVELKAPLEFHSSHFEPREKLSLNPAEPVAVWRRGNVTFHLTPVLVCKQPLRTVGLGDAISAEGLVYSELKTQQPF
;
A
#
# COMPACT_ATOMS: atom_id res chain seq x y z
N MET A 1 -14.62 -30.14 -3.98
CA MET A 1 -14.51 -31.62 -3.83
C MET A 1 -13.09 -31.93 -3.34
N ILE A 2 -12.86 -33.03 -2.61
CA ILE A 2 -11.52 -33.46 -2.21
C ILE A 2 -11.12 -34.64 -3.11
N GLU A 3 -9.96 -34.56 -3.75
CA GLU A 3 -9.31 -35.68 -4.42
C GLU A 3 -7.97 -35.99 -3.74
N VAL A 4 -7.57 -37.27 -3.71
CA VAL A 4 -6.36 -37.75 -3.02
C VAL A 4 -5.65 -38.80 -3.86
N SER A 5 -4.31 -38.69 -3.97
CA SER A 5 -3.46 -39.71 -4.59
C SER A 5 -2.18 -39.97 -3.81
N ILE A 6 -1.52 -41.10 -4.04
CA ILE A 6 -0.27 -41.50 -3.38
C ILE A 6 0.78 -41.89 -4.46
N PRO A 7 1.29 -40.92 -5.23
CA PRO A 7 2.12 -41.20 -6.42
C PRO A 7 3.52 -41.72 -6.10
N THR A 8 4.08 -41.44 -4.92
CA THR A 8 5.46 -41.84 -4.55
C THR A 8 5.63 -42.28 -3.10
N MET A 9 6.70 -43.04 -2.84
CA MET A 9 7.24 -43.31 -1.51
C MET A 9 8.63 -42.67 -1.37
N GLU A 10 8.74 -41.72 -0.46
CA GLU A 10 9.98 -40.99 -0.16
C GLU A 10 10.79 -41.69 0.94
N ARG A 11 12.10 -41.39 1.03
CA ARG A 11 13.01 -41.94 2.04
C ARG A 11 13.69 -40.83 2.80
N GLU A 12 13.31 -40.69 4.06
CA GLU A 12 13.89 -39.74 5.01
C GLU A 12 14.91 -40.45 5.89
N VAL A 13 16.08 -39.85 6.12
CA VAL A 13 17.10 -40.37 7.04
C VAL A 13 16.98 -39.63 8.36
N ASP A 14 16.54 -40.36 9.39
CA ASP A 14 16.47 -39.89 10.77
C ASP A 14 17.86 -39.48 11.30
N GLU A 15 17.92 -38.57 12.29
CA GLU A 15 19.19 -38.20 12.98
C GLU A 15 19.93 -39.43 13.53
N SER A 16 19.16 -40.47 13.89
CA SER A 16 19.65 -41.81 14.27
C SER A 16 20.19 -42.66 13.08
N ALA A 17 20.54 -42.05 11.96
CA ALA A 17 21.02 -42.65 10.70
C ALA A 17 20.13 -43.77 10.12
N LYS A 18 18.82 -43.74 10.40
CA LYS A 18 17.86 -44.80 10.01
C LYS A 18 16.91 -44.30 8.93
N ALA A 19 16.98 -44.91 7.75
CA ALA A 19 16.09 -44.60 6.63
C ALA A 19 14.63 -45.04 6.93
N LYS A 20 13.76 -44.08 7.19
CA LYS A 20 12.30 -44.23 7.24
C LYS A 20 11.73 -44.25 5.81
N LYS A 21 10.58 -44.88 5.62
CA LYS A 21 9.80 -44.80 4.37
C LYS A 21 8.51 -44.06 4.63
N LEU A 22 8.28 -43.00 3.86
CA LEU A 22 7.12 -42.13 3.93
C LEU A 22 6.29 -42.31 2.67
N PHE A 23 4.97 -42.23 2.79
CA PHE A 23 4.07 -42.11 1.65
C PHE A 23 3.81 -40.62 1.42
N ARG A 24 4.00 -40.17 0.18
CA ARG A 24 3.62 -38.83 -0.27
C ARG A 24 2.16 -38.88 -0.69
N VAL A 25 1.29 -38.34 0.15
CA VAL A 25 -0.15 -38.25 -0.12
C VAL A 25 -0.41 -36.85 -0.71
N GLU A 26 -0.68 -36.77 -2.00
CA GLU A 26 -1.07 -35.52 -2.66
C GLU A 26 -2.58 -35.32 -2.54
N VAL A 27 -2.99 -34.08 -2.30
CA VAL A 27 -4.39 -33.71 -2.01
C VAL A 27 -4.76 -32.50 -2.86
N LEU A 28 -5.92 -32.56 -3.52
CA LEU A 28 -6.50 -31.45 -4.28
C LEU A 28 -7.83 -31.09 -3.61
N PHE A 29 -7.98 -29.82 -3.20
CA PHE A 29 -9.19 -29.31 -2.58
C PHE A 29 -9.40 -27.84 -2.97
N ASN A 30 -10.58 -27.52 -3.49
CA ASN A 30 -10.96 -26.18 -3.96
C ASN A 30 -9.86 -25.54 -4.85
N GLU A 31 -9.47 -26.27 -5.90
CA GLU A 31 -8.45 -25.93 -6.91
C GLU A 31 -7.00 -25.78 -6.37
N ARG A 32 -6.79 -25.75 -5.04
CA ARG A 32 -5.47 -25.78 -4.41
C ARG A 32 -4.96 -27.21 -4.25
N LYS A 33 -3.69 -27.44 -4.59
CA LYS A 33 -3.02 -28.74 -4.47
C LYS A 33 -1.86 -28.67 -3.48
N HIS A 34 -1.85 -29.56 -2.48
CA HIS A 34 -0.75 -29.74 -1.53
C HIS A 34 -0.37 -31.22 -1.40
N TYR A 35 0.60 -31.52 -0.54
CA TYR A 35 0.94 -32.90 -0.18
C TYR A 35 1.28 -33.04 1.30
N VAL A 36 1.10 -34.23 1.85
CA VAL A 36 1.47 -34.58 3.23
C VAL A 36 2.28 -35.88 3.25
N LEU A 37 3.36 -35.90 4.03
CA LEU A 37 4.16 -37.10 4.27
C LEU A 37 3.61 -37.88 5.47
N ARG A 38 3.42 -39.19 5.30
CA ARG A 38 2.79 -40.07 6.32
C ARG A 38 3.51 -41.42 6.45
N ARG A 39 3.76 -41.90 7.68
CA ARG A 39 4.29 -43.26 7.93
C ARG A 39 3.15 -44.30 7.93
N SER A 40 3.46 -45.55 7.58
CA SER A 40 2.52 -46.69 7.64
C SER A 40 1.84 -46.88 9.02
N SER A 41 2.46 -46.43 10.11
CA SER A 41 1.89 -46.41 11.46
C SER A 41 0.81 -45.34 11.69
N GLU A 42 0.81 -44.28 10.89
CA GLU A 42 -0.16 -43.18 10.98
C GLU A 42 -1.46 -43.58 10.28
N PHE A 43 -1.41 -44.23 9.13
CA PHE A 43 -2.58 -44.90 8.51
C PHE A 43 -3.24 -45.91 9.47
N GLN A 44 -2.44 -46.69 10.21
CA GLN A 44 -2.93 -47.58 11.27
C GLN A 44 -3.52 -46.85 12.48
N THR A 45 -3.27 -45.55 12.62
CA THR A 45 -3.80 -44.72 13.70
C THR A 45 -5.06 -43.97 13.25
N LEU A 46 -5.08 -43.47 12.01
CA LEU A 46 -6.25 -42.99 11.29
C LEU A 46 -7.36 -44.04 11.30
N HIS A 47 -7.11 -45.26 10.80
CA HIS A 47 -8.10 -46.35 10.79
C HIS A 47 -8.65 -46.66 12.20
N ARG A 48 -7.80 -46.70 13.23
CA ARG A 48 -8.20 -46.93 14.63
C ARG A 48 -9.05 -45.81 15.23
N LYS A 49 -8.97 -44.58 14.69
CA LYS A 49 -9.88 -43.48 15.03
C LYS A 49 -11.17 -43.58 14.21
N LEU A 50 -11.08 -43.66 12.88
CA LEU A 50 -12.23 -43.66 11.96
C LEU A 50 -13.20 -44.82 12.23
N ARG A 51 -12.71 -46.03 12.55
CA ARG A 51 -13.55 -47.21 12.89
C ARG A 51 -14.33 -47.08 14.21
N LYS A 52 -14.25 -45.94 14.89
CA LYS A 52 -15.10 -45.56 16.04
C LYS A 52 -16.20 -44.57 15.67
N ILE A 53 -16.13 -43.98 14.48
CA ILE A 53 -16.94 -42.85 14.02
C ILE A 53 -17.86 -43.31 12.89
N ILE A 54 -17.31 -44.05 11.92
CA ILE A 54 -18.02 -44.56 10.74
C ILE A 54 -17.67 -46.05 10.49
N PRO A 55 -18.57 -46.84 9.87
CA PRO A 55 -18.24 -48.14 9.32
C PRO A 55 -17.28 -47.96 8.14
N ILE A 56 -16.16 -48.68 8.14
CA ILE A 56 -15.10 -48.57 7.12
C ILE A 56 -14.53 -49.93 6.71
N PRO A 57 -13.94 -50.05 5.51
CA PRO A 57 -13.18 -51.22 5.09
C PRO A 57 -12.01 -51.56 6.03
N ASP A 58 -11.57 -52.82 6.00
CA ASP A 58 -10.36 -53.26 6.70
C ASP A 58 -9.11 -52.61 6.07
N LEU A 59 -8.26 -51.99 6.91
CA LEU A 59 -7.05 -51.33 6.42
C LEU A 59 -6.04 -52.34 5.83
N PRO A 60 -5.52 -52.13 4.60
CA PRO A 60 -4.46 -52.94 4.01
C PRO A 60 -3.16 -52.83 4.82
N SER A 61 -2.97 -53.75 5.77
CA SER A 61 -1.93 -53.66 6.80
C SER A 61 -0.97 -54.86 6.78
N LYS A 62 0.26 -54.62 7.27
CA LYS A 62 1.35 -55.61 7.36
C LYS A 62 1.04 -56.88 8.19
N ARG A 63 -0.11 -56.94 8.87
CA ARG A 63 -0.56 -58.11 9.64
C ARG A 63 -1.40 -59.10 8.82
N ASN A 64 -1.94 -58.69 7.67
CA ASN A 64 -2.65 -59.59 6.76
C ASN A 64 -1.61 -60.41 5.94
N PRO A 65 -1.62 -61.76 6.01
CA PRO A 65 -0.58 -62.59 5.39
C PRO A 65 -0.50 -62.44 3.86
N HIS A 66 -1.61 -62.12 3.19
CA HIS A 66 -1.65 -61.96 1.73
C HIS A 66 -0.99 -60.68 1.21
N LEU A 67 -0.73 -59.68 2.07
CA LEU A 67 -0.07 -58.43 1.67
C LEU A 67 1.46 -58.46 1.87
N ARG A 68 2.01 -59.48 2.54
CA ARG A 68 3.44 -59.54 2.91
C ARG A 68 4.38 -59.70 1.70
N THR A 69 3.85 -60.11 0.55
CA THR A 69 4.56 -60.35 -0.71
C THR A 69 4.29 -59.32 -1.80
N LYS A 70 3.38 -58.35 -1.60
CA LYS A 70 2.95 -57.42 -2.65
C LYS A 70 3.99 -56.34 -3.01
N PRO A 71 4.11 -55.94 -4.29
CA PRO A 71 4.95 -54.83 -4.76
C PRO A 71 4.74 -53.51 -3.98
N PRO A 72 5.72 -52.59 -4.00
CA PRO A 72 5.55 -51.27 -3.38
C PRO A 72 4.42 -50.46 -4.01
N GLU A 73 4.31 -50.41 -5.34
CA GLU A 73 3.27 -49.65 -6.04
C GLU A 73 1.86 -50.14 -5.70
N GLN A 74 1.62 -51.46 -5.72
CA GLN A 74 0.31 -52.03 -5.39
C GLN A 74 -0.15 -51.68 -3.95
N ARG A 75 0.79 -51.50 -3.02
CA ARG A 75 0.51 -51.08 -1.64
C ARG A 75 0.44 -49.57 -1.45
N MET A 76 0.71 -48.78 -2.48
CA MET A 76 0.37 -47.36 -2.55
C MET A 76 -1.06 -47.22 -3.06
N GLN A 77 -1.41 -47.91 -4.15
CA GLN A 77 -2.78 -47.95 -4.68
C GLN A 77 -3.79 -48.42 -3.63
N GLU A 78 -3.54 -49.54 -2.95
CA GLU A 78 -4.43 -50.02 -1.86
C GLU A 78 -4.64 -49.00 -0.72
N LEU A 79 -3.71 -48.07 -0.49
CA LEU A 79 -3.86 -47.00 0.50
C LEU A 79 -4.51 -45.73 -0.09
N GLU A 80 -4.35 -45.48 -1.38
CA GLU A 80 -5.05 -44.44 -2.13
C GLU A 80 -6.54 -44.77 -2.24
N ASP A 81 -6.86 -45.97 -2.74
CA ASP A 81 -8.22 -46.51 -2.86
C ASP A 81 -8.95 -46.43 -1.51
N TYR A 82 -8.28 -46.81 -0.41
CA TYR A 82 -8.82 -46.76 0.96
C TYR A 82 -9.13 -45.33 1.44
N LEU A 83 -8.37 -44.31 1.02
CA LEU A 83 -8.67 -42.91 1.35
C LEU A 83 -9.79 -42.37 0.46
N GLN A 84 -9.77 -42.68 -0.84
CA GLN A 84 -10.79 -42.29 -1.81
C GLN A 84 -12.17 -42.87 -1.45
N ASP A 85 -12.26 -44.17 -1.12
CA ASP A 85 -13.50 -44.81 -0.67
C ASP A 85 -14.14 -44.07 0.51
N ILE A 86 -13.34 -43.65 1.50
CA ILE A 86 -13.87 -42.96 2.69
C ILE A 86 -14.35 -41.54 2.34
N ILE A 87 -13.74 -40.88 1.35
CA ILE A 87 -14.18 -39.56 0.85
C ILE A 87 -15.44 -39.67 -0.01
N TYR A 88 -15.55 -40.69 -0.88
CA TYR A 88 -16.68 -40.84 -1.80
C TYR A 88 -17.92 -41.51 -1.18
N GLN A 89 -17.77 -42.32 -0.12
CA GLN A 89 -18.88 -43.03 0.53
C GLN A 89 -19.51 -42.27 1.71
N ASN A 90 -18.99 -41.08 2.09
CA ASN A 90 -19.50 -40.29 3.22
C ASN A 90 -19.81 -38.86 2.75
N GLU A 91 -21.07 -38.43 2.93
CA GLU A 91 -21.53 -37.07 2.57
C GLU A 91 -20.87 -36.00 3.47
N ASP A 92 -20.70 -36.30 4.76
CA ASP A 92 -19.83 -35.57 5.67
C ASP A 92 -18.48 -36.30 5.85
N VAL A 93 -17.39 -35.71 5.33
CA VAL A 93 -16.04 -36.28 5.49
C VAL A 93 -15.58 -36.10 6.95
N PRO A 94 -15.25 -37.18 7.71
CA PRO A 94 -14.94 -37.04 9.14
C PRO A 94 -13.72 -36.16 9.40
N GLN A 95 -13.80 -35.24 10.37
CA GLN A 95 -12.73 -34.31 10.72
C GLN A 95 -11.36 -34.99 10.92
N VAL A 96 -11.34 -36.18 11.50
CA VAL A 96 -10.10 -36.96 11.72
C VAL A 96 -9.37 -37.33 10.42
N LEU A 97 -10.09 -37.46 9.30
CA LEU A 97 -9.50 -37.65 7.97
C LEU A 97 -9.03 -36.31 7.39
N LEU A 98 -9.80 -35.24 7.55
CA LEU A 98 -9.41 -33.88 7.16
C LEU A 98 -8.10 -33.46 7.86
N ASP A 99 -8.00 -33.66 9.18
CA ASP A 99 -6.79 -33.49 9.99
C ASP A 99 -5.61 -34.29 9.41
N PHE A 100 -5.84 -35.56 9.05
CA PHE A 100 -4.81 -36.44 8.50
C PHE A 100 -4.31 -35.98 7.12
N LEU A 101 -5.18 -35.35 6.33
CA LEU A 101 -4.87 -34.79 5.01
C LEU A 101 -4.40 -33.31 5.08
N HIS A 102 -4.37 -32.69 6.27
CA HIS A 102 -4.20 -31.24 6.45
C HIS A 102 -5.23 -30.37 5.68
N VAL A 103 -6.44 -30.89 5.42
CA VAL A 103 -7.53 -30.10 4.82
C VAL A 103 -8.23 -29.32 5.93
N ARG A 104 -8.20 -27.98 5.83
CA ARG A 104 -8.97 -27.07 6.69
C ARG A 104 -10.12 -26.45 5.89
N HIS A 105 -11.17 -25.99 6.57
CA HIS A 105 -12.36 -25.34 5.98
C HIS A 105 -13.24 -26.22 5.07
N PHE A 106 -13.43 -27.51 5.41
CA PHE A 106 -14.51 -28.31 4.83
C PHE A 106 -15.83 -27.96 5.54
N HIS A 107 -16.61 -27.05 4.97
CA HIS A 107 -17.92 -26.68 5.49
C HIS A 107 -19.04 -27.33 4.67
N THR A 108 -19.78 -28.27 5.26
CA THR A 108 -20.97 -28.87 4.63
C THR A 108 -22.07 -27.83 4.54
N GLY A 109 -22.25 -27.25 3.35
CA GLY A 109 -23.09 -26.08 3.14
C GLY A 109 -24.59 -26.36 3.17
N ASN A 110 -25.19 -26.50 4.37
CA ASN A 110 -26.62 -26.25 4.60
C ASN A 110 -27.03 -26.24 6.09
N LYS A 111 -26.86 -25.08 6.77
CA LYS A 111 -27.82 -24.63 7.78
C LYS A 111 -28.05 -23.12 7.64
N ILE A 112 -29.31 -22.77 7.39
CA ILE A 112 -29.77 -21.38 7.18
C ILE A 112 -29.91 -20.69 8.54
N SER A 113 -29.67 -19.38 8.57
CA SER A 113 -29.90 -18.52 9.73
C SER A 113 -31.33 -18.63 10.28
N SER A 114 -31.48 -18.85 11.58
CA SER A 114 -32.74 -18.71 12.31
C SER A 114 -32.67 -17.49 13.21
N MET A 115 -33.29 -16.39 12.77
CA MET A 115 -33.34 -15.10 13.44
C MET A 115 -34.45 -15.09 14.51
N GLU A 116 -34.06 -15.11 15.79
CA GLU A 116 -34.87 -14.88 17.00
C GLU A 116 -33.86 -14.71 18.17
N SER A 117 -33.99 -13.80 19.13
CA SER A 117 -34.99 -12.73 19.36
C SER A 117 -34.34 -11.58 20.15
N LEU A 118 -34.64 -10.33 19.81
CA LEU A 118 -34.26 -9.14 20.59
C LEU A 118 -35.54 -8.37 20.98
N ASP A 119 -35.99 -8.61 22.20
CA ASP A 119 -36.93 -7.79 22.98
C ASP A 119 -36.36 -7.74 24.42
N ASP A 120 -36.78 -6.73 25.20
CA ASP A 120 -36.28 -6.41 26.55
C ASP A 120 -34.77 -6.07 26.64
N LEU A 121 -34.43 -4.78 26.55
CA LEU A 121 -34.19 -3.96 27.76
C LEU A 121 -33.97 -2.48 27.41
N ASP A 122 -34.95 -1.65 27.78
CA ASP A 122 -34.93 -0.20 27.57
C ASP A 122 -34.62 0.56 28.88
N SER A 123 -34.08 1.78 28.74
CA SER A 123 -33.87 2.82 29.77
C SER A 123 -32.86 2.58 30.91
N ARG A 124 -31.90 3.53 31.03
CA ARG A 124 -31.56 4.23 32.29
C ARG A 124 -30.57 5.38 32.07
N ASP A 125 -31.10 6.62 32.02
CA ASP A 125 -30.29 7.84 32.03
C ASP A 125 -29.46 7.99 33.31
N TYR A 126 -28.20 8.39 33.16
CA TYR A 126 -27.41 8.99 34.24
C TYR A 126 -26.56 10.17 33.74
N SER A 127 -27.22 11.32 33.57
CA SER A 127 -26.58 12.58 33.19
C SER A 127 -25.78 13.19 34.36
N TYR A 128 -24.49 13.47 34.14
CA TYR A 128 -23.70 14.38 34.99
C TYR A 128 -22.93 15.40 34.11
N PRO A 129 -23.07 16.72 34.34
CA PRO A 129 -22.44 17.73 33.50
C PRO A 129 -21.03 18.11 33.98
N LEU A 130 -20.07 18.12 33.06
CA LEU A 130 -18.71 18.67 33.25
C LEU A 130 -18.36 19.64 32.09
N PRO A 131 -17.36 20.52 32.25
CA PRO A 131 -17.42 21.87 31.67
C PRO A 131 -16.85 21.97 30.24
N ASN A 132 -17.55 22.75 29.40
CA ASN A 132 -17.12 23.13 28.05
C ASN A 132 -15.70 23.73 28.02
N GLN A 133 -14.76 23.04 27.38
CA GLN A 133 -13.52 23.62 26.89
C GLN A 133 -13.68 23.96 25.40
N ARG A 134 -13.26 25.16 24.98
CA ARG A 134 -13.49 25.65 23.61
C ARG A 134 -12.41 25.17 22.65
N VAL A 135 -12.73 24.19 21.82
CA VAL A 135 -11.92 23.84 20.63
C VAL A 135 -12.14 24.88 19.52
N LEU A 136 -11.08 25.24 18.80
CA LEU A 136 -11.11 26.19 17.68
C LEU A 136 -11.49 25.47 16.38
N GLY A 137 -12.79 25.46 16.04
CA GLY A 137 -13.25 25.00 14.73
C GLY A 137 -12.79 25.91 13.60
N PHE A 138 -12.04 25.36 12.63
CA PHE A 138 -11.57 26.11 11.46
C PHE A 138 -12.66 26.24 10.39
N PHE A 139 -12.98 27.48 10.01
CA PHE A 139 -13.93 27.77 8.94
C PHE A 139 -13.23 27.88 7.57
N HIS A 140 -13.88 27.28 6.56
CA HIS A 140 -13.55 27.25 5.12
C HIS A 140 -12.40 26.35 4.63
N ASP A 141 -12.76 25.52 3.65
CA ASP A 141 -11.88 24.92 2.63
C ASP A 141 -11.03 26.01 1.94
N PRO A 142 -9.69 25.92 2.02
CA PRO A 142 -8.81 26.96 1.52
C PRO A 142 -8.25 26.69 0.10
N TYR A 143 -8.70 25.64 -0.58
CA TYR A 143 -8.29 25.30 -1.96
C TYR A 143 -9.24 25.91 -3.02
N ARG A 144 -10.38 26.48 -2.61
CA ARG A 144 -11.35 27.11 -3.53
C ARG A 144 -10.99 28.55 -3.85
N SER A 145 -10.67 28.81 -5.12
CA SER A 145 -10.49 30.18 -5.61
C SER A 145 -11.83 30.89 -5.81
N ASP A 146 -12.12 31.90 -4.98
CA ASP A 146 -13.32 32.73 -5.16
C ASP A 146 -13.20 33.62 -6.42
N ARG A 147 -13.92 33.22 -7.48
CA ARG A 147 -14.08 34.00 -8.72
C ARG A 147 -15.55 34.21 -9.09
N THR A 148 -16.25 34.96 -8.25
CA THR A 148 -17.67 35.34 -8.41
C THR A 148 -17.86 36.80 -8.84
N SER A 149 -17.06 37.29 -9.79
CA SER A 149 -17.28 38.59 -10.45
C SER A 149 -18.46 38.53 -11.44
N ALA A 150 -19.67 38.54 -10.89
CA ALA A 150 -20.92 38.30 -11.63
C ALA A 150 -21.32 39.43 -12.60
N VAL A 151 -20.83 39.37 -13.85
CA VAL A 151 -21.34 40.20 -14.96
C VAL A 151 -22.62 39.58 -15.53
N LYS A 152 -23.77 40.15 -15.16
CA LYS A 152 -25.07 39.76 -15.73
C LYS A 152 -25.15 40.11 -17.22
N MET A 153 -25.30 39.12 -18.10
CA MET A 153 -25.69 39.34 -19.49
C MET A 153 -26.85 38.43 -19.88
N THR A 154 -28.02 39.02 -20.12
CA THR A 154 -29.28 38.32 -20.36
C THR A 154 -29.49 37.99 -21.84
N ARG A 155 -29.68 36.71 -22.18
CA ARG A 155 -30.28 36.28 -23.46
C ARG A 155 -31.29 35.15 -23.23
N LYS A 156 -32.36 35.16 -24.05
CA LYS A 156 -33.48 34.20 -23.99
C LYS A 156 -33.08 32.87 -24.68
N PRO A 157 -33.66 31.73 -24.26
CA PRO A 157 -33.58 30.50 -25.05
C PRO A 157 -34.40 30.62 -26.34
N ILE A 158 -33.98 29.91 -27.39
CA ILE A 158 -34.80 29.60 -28.56
C ILE A 158 -34.85 28.08 -28.69
N LEU A 159 -36.08 27.55 -28.79
CA LEU A 159 -36.37 26.14 -28.96
C LEU A 159 -36.36 25.78 -30.45
N MET A 160 -35.67 24.70 -30.83
CA MET A 160 -36.05 23.88 -31.99
C MET A 160 -35.67 22.41 -31.78
N GLU A 161 -36.61 21.53 -32.17
CA GLU A 161 -36.51 20.07 -32.11
C GLU A 161 -35.92 19.47 -33.39
N PRO A 162 -35.46 18.20 -33.37
CA PRO A 162 -34.73 17.59 -34.47
C PRO A 162 -35.61 17.07 -35.61
N LYS A 163 -34.99 16.83 -36.76
CA LYS A 163 -35.49 15.89 -37.78
C LYS A 163 -34.38 14.95 -38.22
N ALA A 164 -34.71 13.65 -38.22
CA ALA A 164 -33.87 12.60 -38.79
C ALA A 164 -34.34 12.24 -40.21
N THR A 165 -33.40 11.80 -41.05
CA THR A 165 -33.65 10.93 -42.22
C THR A 165 -32.44 10.03 -42.39
N ALA A 166 -32.68 8.75 -42.66
CA ALA A 166 -31.63 7.75 -42.90
C ALA A 166 -31.54 7.39 -44.40
N SER A 167 -30.40 6.83 -44.80
CA SER A 167 -30.27 6.04 -46.02
C SER A 167 -29.14 5.02 -45.86
N ALA A 168 -29.44 3.74 -46.08
CA ALA A 168 -28.45 2.66 -46.10
C ALA A 168 -28.20 2.18 -47.54
N SER A 169 -27.04 1.56 -47.77
CA SER A 169 -26.74 0.79 -48.99
C SER A 169 -25.68 -0.26 -48.67
N GLU A 170 -26.04 -1.54 -48.81
CA GLU A 170 -25.12 -2.68 -48.66
C GLU A 170 -24.53 -3.11 -50.02
N MET A 171 -23.87 -4.28 -50.04
CA MET A 171 -23.43 -5.06 -51.21
C MET A 171 -22.14 -4.54 -51.92
N HIS A 172 -21.21 -5.38 -52.40
CA HIS A 172 -21.19 -6.86 -52.50
C HIS A 172 -19.77 -7.45 -52.69
N THR A 173 -19.41 -8.56 -51.99
CA THR A 173 -18.50 -9.68 -52.43
C THR A 173 -17.01 -9.40 -52.84
N PHE A 174 -16.04 -10.34 -52.85
CA PHE A 174 -15.75 -11.60 -52.12
C PHE A 174 -14.29 -12.05 -52.44
N VAL A 175 -13.68 -12.90 -51.59
CA VAL A 175 -12.44 -13.73 -51.76
C VAL A 175 -11.20 -13.15 -52.49
N ASN A 176 -10.04 -13.10 -51.80
CA ASN A 176 -8.94 -14.03 -52.10
C ASN A 176 -7.83 -14.08 -51.03
N PHE A 177 -7.23 -15.26 -50.88
CA PHE A 177 -6.12 -15.57 -49.98
C PHE A 177 -4.81 -15.76 -50.78
N THR A 178 -3.69 -15.96 -50.07
CA THR A 178 -2.36 -16.40 -50.58
C THR A 178 -1.38 -15.30 -51.02
N VAL A 179 -0.08 -15.61 -50.85
CA VAL A 179 1.12 -14.83 -51.22
C VAL A 179 1.46 -13.64 -50.31
N GLN A 180 2.05 -13.93 -49.15
CA GLN A 180 2.97 -12.97 -48.47
C GLN A 180 4.10 -13.68 -47.69
N MET A 181 4.86 -14.55 -48.37
CA MET A 181 6.12 -15.13 -47.85
C MET A 181 7.23 -15.09 -48.91
N SER A 182 7.81 -13.91 -49.13
CA SER A 182 9.01 -13.73 -49.98
C SER A 182 9.83 -12.46 -49.69
N GLU A 183 9.24 -11.39 -49.16
CA GLU A 183 9.90 -10.07 -49.10
C GLU A 183 10.81 -9.82 -47.88
N CYS A 184 10.66 -10.59 -46.79
CA CYS A 184 11.30 -10.29 -45.51
C CYS A 184 12.86 -10.27 -45.58
N GLY A 185 13.47 -11.13 -46.41
CA GLY A 185 14.93 -11.22 -46.50
C GLY A 185 15.62 -10.01 -47.14
N SER A 186 14.97 -9.33 -48.09
CA SER A 186 15.58 -8.23 -48.86
C SER A 186 15.81 -6.96 -48.02
N ILE A 187 14.88 -6.68 -47.10
CA ILE A 187 14.88 -5.46 -46.29
C ILE A 187 15.96 -5.52 -45.20
N MET A 188 16.20 -6.70 -44.62
CA MET A 188 17.10 -6.89 -43.48
C MET A 188 18.56 -6.61 -43.87
N TRP A 189 19.02 -7.17 -44.99
CA TRP A 189 20.37 -6.94 -45.51
C TRP A 189 20.63 -5.47 -45.87
N ARG A 190 19.66 -4.79 -46.49
CA ARG A 190 19.79 -3.35 -46.82
C ARG A 190 19.95 -2.49 -45.57
N LYS A 191 19.23 -2.78 -44.48
CA LYS A 191 19.39 -2.08 -43.18
C LYS A 191 20.77 -2.34 -42.57
N ALA A 192 21.26 -3.59 -42.59
CA ALA A 192 22.58 -3.94 -42.08
C ALA A 192 23.71 -3.23 -42.86
N SER A 193 23.66 -3.22 -44.19
CA SER A 193 24.64 -2.50 -45.02
C SER A 193 24.60 -0.98 -44.79
N ALA A 194 23.42 -0.39 -44.61
CA ALA A 194 23.29 1.04 -44.30
C ALA A 194 23.90 1.38 -42.93
N ALA A 195 23.66 0.57 -41.90
CA ALA A 195 24.24 0.75 -40.57
C ALA A 195 25.78 0.62 -40.59
N ALA A 196 26.32 -0.36 -41.31
CA ALA A 196 27.77 -0.53 -41.45
C ALA A 196 28.44 0.66 -42.17
N LEU A 197 27.82 1.18 -43.23
CA LEU A 197 28.31 2.37 -43.93
C LEU A 197 28.22 3.64 -43.06
N LEU A 198 27.16 3.78 -42.25
CA LEU A 198 27.02 4.91 -41.32
C LEU A 198 28.09 4.85 -40.22
N ALA A 199 28.36 3.67 -39.65
CA ALA A 199 29.39 3.47 -38.65
C ALA A 199 30.80 3.76 -39.20
N LEU A 200 31.10 3.34 -40.43
CA LEU A 200 32.36 3.66 -41.12
C LEU A 200 32.49 5.17 -41.41
N ALA A 201 31.41 5.84 -41.81
CA ALA A 201 31.41 7.28 -42.03
C ALA A 201 31.65 8.05 -40.72
N VAL A 202 30.93 7.72 -39.64
CA VAL A 202 31.13 8.33 -38.32
C VAL A 202 32.55 8.08 -37.81
N GLY A 203 33.07 6.85 -37.93
CA GLY A 203 34.46 6.53 -37.55
C GLY A 203 35.51 7.31 -38.37
N TYR A 204 35.24 7.55 -39.65
CA TYR A 204 36.11 8.38 -40.51
C TYR A 204 36.11 9.85 -40.09
N PHE A 205 34.94 10.44 -39.81
CA PHE A 205 34.84 11.83 -39.34
C PHE A 205 35.43 12.01 -37.94
N TYR A 206 35.20 11.07 -37.01
CA TYR A 206 35.71 11.16 -35.63
C TYR A 206 37.25 11.10 -35.56
N ASN A 207 37.89 10.47 -36.53
CA ASN A 207 39.35 10.37 -36.64
C ASN A 207 39.98 11.52 -37.46
N GLY A 208 39.17 12.50 -37.92
CA GLY A 208 39.58 13.56 -38.85
C GLY A 208 39.96 14.90 -38.21
N GLY A 209 39.64 15.12 -36.93
CA GLY A 209 39.94 16.36 -36.20
C GLY A 209 38.71 16.93 -35.45
N PRO A 210 38.87 17.49 -34.24
CA PRO A 210 37.75 17.84 -33.35
C PRO A 210 37.22 19.27 -33.56
N ASP A 211 36.75 19.60 -34.77
CA ASP A 211 36.00 20.83 -35.04
C ASP A 211 35.05 20.63 -36.23
N LEU A 212 33.75 20.43 -35.96
CA LEU A 212 32.72 20.25 -37.00
C LEU A 212 31.42 20.98 -36.60
N PRO A 213 30.97 22.01 -37.35
CA PRO A 213 29.81 22.83 -36.96
C PRO A 213 28.46 22.08 -36.95
N GLU A 214 27.53 22.57 -36.15
CA GLU A 214 26.18 21.99 -35.87
C GLU A 214 25.28 21.76 -37.10
N GLN A 215 25.67 22.27 -38.27
CA GLN A 215 24.84 22.32 -39.48
C GLN A 215 24.65 20.95 -40.18
N ILE A 216 25.44 19.93 -39.82
CA ILE A 216 25.32 18.58 -40.41
C ILE A 216 24.18 17.76 -39.79
N LEU A 217 23.75 18.05 -38.55
CA LEU A 217 22.62 17.36 -37.91
C LEU A 217 21.29 17.54 -38.65
N GLN A 218 21.14 18.60 -39.46
CA GLN A 218 19.92 18.84 -40.25
C GLN A 218 19.72 17.86 -41.42
N TYR A 219 20.75 17.09 -41.79
CA TYR A 219 20.68 16.15 -42.93
C TYR A 219 20.37 14.70 -42.55
N ILE A 220 20.44 14.33 -41.26
CA ILE A 220 20.13 12.98 -40.80
C ILE A 220 18.63 12.85 -40.51
N ASN A 221 17.84 12.64 -41.58
CA ASN A 221 16.41 12.31 -41.47
C ASN A 221 16.21 10.86 -40.97
N LEU A 222 16.40 10.65 -39.66
CA LEU A 222 15.76 9.56 -38.94
C LEU A 222 14.22 9.75 -38.99
N PRO A 223 13.42 8.68 -38.97
CA PRO A 223 11.96 8.76 -39.00
C PRO A 223 11.40 9.17 -37.64
N VAL A 224 11.70 10.40 -37.21
CA VAL A 224 11.01 11.06 -36.11
C VAL A 224 9.53 11.18 -36.48
N PHE A 225 8.65 10.74 -35.58
CA PHE A 225 7.22 11.00 -35.70
C PHE A 225 6.99 12.52 -35.75
N ARG A 226 6.76 13.07 -36.94
CA ARG A 226 6.12 14.37 -37.11
C ARG A 226 4.61 14.22 -36.82
N SER A 227 4.28 13.96 -35.56
CA SER A 227 2.97 14.31 -35.04
C SER A 227 2.77 15.82 -35.19
N SER A 228 1.51 16.24 -35.33
CA SER A 228 1.14 17.65 -35.44
C SER A 228 1.64 18.44 -34.23
N SER A 229 2.11 19.67 -34.48
CA SER A 229 2.50 20.62 -33.45
C SER A 229 1.29 21.18 -32.70
N HIS A 230 0.65 20.32 -31.90
CA HIS A 230 -0.16 20.76 -30.78
C HIS A 230 0.80 21.19 -29.67
N ASN A 231 0.47 22.29 -28.97
CA ASN A 231 1.14 22.60 -27.72
C ASN A 231 0.80 21.48 -26.73
N LEU A 232 1.77 20.64 -26.40
CA LEU A 232 1.61 19.60 -25.39
C LEU A 232 1.27 20.27 -24.05
N SER A 233 0.33 19.70 -23.30
CA SER A 233 0.00 20.22 -21.97
C SER A 233 1.14 19.93 -20.98
N GLY A 234 1.21 20.68 -19.88
CA GLY A 234 2.26 20.47 -18.87
C GLY A 234 2.26 19.02 -18.35
N GLU A 235 1.07 18.45 -18.16
CA GLU A 235 0.85 17.05 -17.78
C GLU A 235 1.38 16.05 -18.84
N GLN A 236 1.23 16.35 -20.14
CA GLN A 236 1.76 15.49 -21.20
C GLN A 236 3.29 15.49 -21.21
N VAL A 237 3.92 16.65 -20.98
CA VAL A 237 5.38 16.77 -20.94
C VAL A 237 5.95 16.10 -19.67
N ILE A 238 5.34 16.34 -18.50
CA ILE A 238 5.74 15.71 -17.22
C ILE A 238 5.59 14.19 -17.31
N SER A 239 4.45 13.68 -17.81
CA SER A 239 4.23 12.25 -17.94
C SER A 239 5.22 11.59 -18.91
N ALA A 240 5.64 12.28 -19.98
CA ALA A 240 6.66 11.77 -20.89
C ALA A 240 8.07 11.82 -20.29
N ALA A 241 8.37 12.84 -19.49
CA ALA A 241 9.63 12.96 -18.77
C ALA A 241 9.76 11.89 -17.67
N TRP A 242 8.69 11.59 -16.94
CA TRP A 242 8.64 10.50 -15.95
C TRP A 242 9.00 9.15 -16.57
N GLU A 243 8.40 8.78 -17.71
CA GLU A 243 8.71 7.51 -18.39
C GLU A 243 10.13 7.45 -18.99
N ALA A 244 10.82 8.59 -19.13
CA ALA A 244 12.21 8.67 -19.59
C ALA A 244 13.25 8.76 -18.46
N LEU A 245 12.88 9.29 -17.30
CA LEU A 245 13.80 9.67 -16.21
C LEU A 245 13.62 8.85 -14.92
N ILE A 246 12.52 8.11 -14.75
CA ILE A 246 12.33 7.21 -13.60
C ILE A 246 13.10 5.90 -13.85
N THR A 247 14.33 5.83 -13.34
CA THR A 247 15.19 4.63 -13.38
C THR A 247 15.38 4.02 -12.00
N LEU A 248 15.32 2.69 -11.90
CA LEU A 248 15.69 1.96 -10.68
C LEU A 248 17.17 2.19 -10.32
N PRO A 249 17.52 2.17 -9.02
CA PRO A 249 18.88 2.42 -8.53
C PRO A 249 19.87 1.32 -8.95
N THR A 250 21.16 1.62 -8.78
CA THR A 250 22.29 0.75 -9.14
C THR A 250 22.36 -0.46 -8.21
N ARG A 251 22.08 -0.22 -6.93
CA ARG A 251 21.87 -1.23 -5.91
C ARG A 251 20.41 -1.19 -5.50
N ARG A 252 19.80 -2.37 -5.34
CA ARG A 252 18.39 -2.53 -4.99
C ARG A 252 18.30 -3.35 -3.72
N TRP A 253 17.27 -3.09 -2.93
CA TRP A 253 16.82 -4.00 -1.88
C TRP A 253 16.46 -5.35 -2.52
N SER A 254 16.83 -6.44 -1.87
CA SER A 254 16.42 -7.81 -2.20
C SER A 254 15.43 -8.35 -1.16
N LYS A 255 15.50 -7.86 0.07
CA LYS A 255 14.62 -8.17 1.20
C LYS A 255 14.19 -6.89 1.94
N VAL A 256 12.89 -6.74 2.19
CA VAL A 256 12.35 -5.68 3.05
C VAL A 256 11.47 -6.30 4.13
N ALA A 257 11.68 -5.90 5.38
CA ALA A 257 10.80 -6.26 6.49
C ALA A 257 9.90 -5.07 6.83
N VAL A 258 8.60 -5.30 6.98
CA VAL A 258 7.59 -4.26 7.19
C VAL A 258 6.73 -4.60 8.41
N GLY A 259 6.42 -3.60 9.23
CA GLY A 259 5.52 -3.76 10.37
C GLY A 259 5.08 -2.43 10.98
N VAL A 260 4.24 -2.40 12.02
CA VAL A 260 3.48 -3.55 12.53
C VAL A 260 1.96 -3.37 12.49
N ASN A 261 1.45 -2.20 12.06
CA ASN A 261 0.01 -2.03 11.98
C ASN A 261 -0.63 -2.69 10.75
N ALA A 262 -1.25 -3.84 10.94
CA ALA A 262 -1.81 -4.67 9.87
C ALA A 262 -3.29 -4.99 10.10
N CYS A 263 -4.10 -4.81 9.06
CA CYS A 263 -5.53 -5.09 9.02
C CYS A 263 -5.98 -5.14 7.52
N VAL A 264 -7.27 -5.33 7.21
CA VAL A 264 -7.82 -5.61 5.85
C VAL A 264 -8.52 -4.37 5.21
N ASP A 265 -9.09 -4.39 3.99
CA ASP A 265 -9.79 -3.21 3.38
C ASP A 265 -11.34 -3.37 3.31
N VAL A 266 -12.12 -2.51 3.99
CA VAL A 266 -13.54 -2.20 3.69
C VAL A 266 -13.78 -0.69 3.62
N VAL A 267 -14.02 -0.25 2.39
CA VAL A 267 -14.60 1.03 2.03
C VAL A 267 -16.11 0.88 1.78
N VAL A 268 -16.92 1.72 2.41
CA VAL A 268 -18.38 1.85 2.18
C VAL A 268 -18.79 3.31 2.04
N THR A 269 -19.93 3.59 1.42
CA THR A 269 -20.58 4.91 1.55
C THR A 269 -21.05 5.08 2.99
N GLY A 270 -20.59 6.14 3.67
CA GLY A 270 -20.98 6.39 5.06
C GLY A 270 -22.46 6.68 5.23
N VAL A 271 -23.03 7.44 4.29
CA VAL A 271 -24.48 7.70 4.23
C VAL A 271 -25.26 6.39 4.01
N GLY A 272 -24.78 5.52 3.12
CA GLY A 272 -25.41 4.22 2.87
C GLY A 272 -25.30 3.24 4.04
N LEU A 273 -24.18 3.23 4.77
CA LEU A 273 -24.00 2.41 5.97
C LEU A 273 -24.96 2.84 7.08
N LEU A 274 -25.03 4.14 7.39
CA LEU A 274 -25.90 4.66 8.46
C LEU A 274 -27.38 4.46 8.11
N GLN A 275 -27.76 4.56 6.82
CA GLN A 275 -29.10 4.15 6.36
C GLN A 275 -29.36 2.64 6.52
N ALA A 276 -28.38 1.78 6.24
CA ALA A 276 -28.50 0.33 6.43
C ALA A 276 -28.58 -0.08 7.91
N LEU A 277 -27.96 0.70 8.80
CA LEU A 277 -28.09 0.60 10.27
C LEU A 277 -29.40 1.21 10.81
N ALA A 278 -30.32 1.64 9.94
CA ALA A 278 -31.60 2.28 10.28
C ALA A 278 -31.46 3.55 11.14
N VAL A 279 -30.37 4.30 10.97
CA VAL A 279 -30.10 5.56 11.68
C VAL A 279 -30.69 6.74 10.91
N ASP A 280 -31.48 7.57 11.59
CA ASP A 280 -32.02 8.83 11.04
C ASP A 280 -30.99 9.99 11.12
N PRO A 281 -30.93 10.88 10.10
CA PRO A 281 -29.99 12.00 10.09
C PRO A 281 -30.29 13.04 11.20
N GLY A 282 -29.28 13.33 12.03
CA GLY A 282 -29.38 14.25 13.17
C GLY A 282 -28.50 15.49 13.06
N ALA A 283 -28.07 16.00 14.22
CA ALA A 283 -26.99 16.98 14.31
C ALA A 283 -25.61 16.31 14.10
N GLY A 284 -24.57 17.13 13.92
CA GLY A 284 -23.18 16.67 13.90
C GLY A 284 -22.43 17.24 15.11
N LEU A 285 -21.83 16.36 15.90
CA LEU A 285 -21.00 16.66 17.07
C LEU A 285 -19.75 15.78 16.98
N ASP A 286 -18.59 16.31 17.36
CA ASP A 286 -17.37 15.51 17.40
C ASP A 286 -17.26 14.78 18.76
N HIS A 287 -16.73 13.57 18.72
CA HIS A 287 -16.58 12.63 19.83
C HIS A 287 -15.17 12.02 19.76
N GLU A 288 -14.37 12.10 20.81
CA GLU A 288 -12.98 11.57 20.83
C GLU A 288 -12.94 10.04 20.75
N VAL A 289 -13.90 9.37 21.42
CA VAL A 289 -14.15 7.93 21.36
C VAL A 289 -15.63 7.72 21.08
N LEU A 290 -15.95 6.75 20.22
CA LEU A 290 -17.32 6.39 19.89
C LEU A 290 -17.78 5.26 20.81
N HIS A 291 -18.83 5.50 21.62
CA HIS A 291 -19.37 4.51 22.54
C HIS A 291 -20.67 3.86 22.02
N SER A 292 -21.25 4.42 20.95
CA SER A 292 -22.55 4.03 20.42
C SER A 292 -22.71 4.35 18.93
N LYS A 293 -23.79 3.82 18.34
CA LYS A 293 -24.22 4.12 16.97
C LYS A 293 -24.71 5.58 16.81
N GLU A 294 -25.03 6.25 17.92
CA GLU A 294 -25.38 7.68 17.95
C GLU A 294 -24.12 8.55 17.86
N ASP A 295 -23.07 8.24 18.63
CA ASP A 295 -21.79 8.98 18.57
C ASP A 295 -21.15 8.87 17.19
N LEU A 296 -21.16 7.65 16.62
CA LEU A 296 -20.71 7.39 15.24
C LEU A 296 -21.48 8.25 14.23
N LYS A 297 -22.81 8.34 14.36
CA LYS A 297 -23.63 9.19 13.50
C LYS A 297 -23.22 10.65 13.64
N GLU A 298 -23.15 11.15 14.87
CA GLU A 298 -22.86 12.56 15.12
C GLU A 298 -21.45 12.95 14.63
N ALA A 299 -20.44 12.11 14.90
CA ALA A 299 -19.07 12.32 14.43
C ALA A 299 -19.00 12.24 12.90
N PHE A 300 -19.66 11.26 12.27
CA PHE A 300 -19.74 11.18 10.82
C PHE A 300 -20.40 12.44 10.20
N ILE A 301 -21.52 12.90 10.75
CA ILE A 301 -22.21 14.11 10.27
C ILE A 301 -21.34 15.35 10.49
N HIS A 302 -20.61 15.44 11.60
CA HIS A 302 -19.66 16.51 11.87
C HIS A 302 -18.58 16.57 10.79
N TYR A 303 -17.88 15.46 10.55
CA TYR A 303 -16.78 15.42 9.59
C TYR A 303 -17.25 15.53 8.14
N MET A 304 -18.37 14.90 7.77
CA MET A 304 -19.03 15.09 6.47
C MET A 304 -19.38 16.55 6.21
N GLY A 305 -19.92 17.27 7.21
CA GLY A 305 -20.28 18.68 7.09
C GLY A 305 -19.10 19.62 6.88
N HIS A 306 -17.94 19.30 7.48
CA HIS A 306 -16.69 20.03 7.25
C HIS A 306 -15.93 19.54 6.00
N GLY A 307 -16.24 18.35 5.50
CA GLY A 307 -15.52 17.67 4.42
C GLY A 307 -14.11 17.20 4.82
N ALA A 308 -13.89 16.98 6.11
CA ALA A 308 -12.57 16.71 6.68
C ALA A 308 -12.33 15.23 6.96
N ALA A 309 -11.07 14.83 6.90
CA ALA A 309 -10.64 13.49 7.25
C ALA A 309 -10.65 13.33 8.77
N ALA A 310 -11.05 12.15 9.26
CA ALA A 310 -10.95 11.78 10.66
C ALA A 310 -10.84 10.28 10.83
N GLU A 311 -10.42 9.88 12.03
CA GLU A 311 -10.30 8.50 12.49
C GLU A 311 -10.66 8.45 13.99
N ARG A 312 -11.32 7.39 14.45
CA ARG A 312 -11.83 7.27 15.83
C ARG A 312 -11.81 5.83 16.36
N PHE A 313 -11.49 5.67 17.63
CA PHE A 313 -11.71 4.40 18.33
C PHE A 313 -13.20 4.22 18.63
N PHE A 314 -13.71 3.00 18.50
CA PHE A 314 -15.08 2.59 18.80
C PHE A 314 -15.04 1.52 19.89
N SER A 315 -15.61 1.80 21.07
CA SER A 315 -15.34 1.00 22.27
C SER A 315 -16.10 -0.33 22.35
N ASP A 316 -17.18 -0.49 21.57
CA ASP A 316 -18.02 -1.69 21.59
C ASP A 316 -17.61 -2.69 20.48
N LYS A 317 -17.81 -3.99 20.71
CA LYS A 317 -17.21 -5.04 19.85
C LYS A 317 -17.99 -5.36 18.57
N GLU A 318 -17.95 -4.47 17.58
CA GLU A 318 -18.31 -4.75 16.18
C GLU A 318 -17.08 -4.57 15.23
N LEU A 319 -16.94 -5.44 14.21
CA LEU A 319 -15.65 -5.83 13.59
C LEU A 319 -15.55 -5.54 12.07
N TYR A 320 -15.07 -4.37 11.63
CA TYR A 320 -14.91 -4.02 10.19
C TYR A 320 -13.92 -2.82 9.93
N VAL A 321 -13.12 -2.60 8.85
CA VAL A 321 -11.94 -3.31 8.21
C VAL A 321 -10.84 -2.33 7.57
N GLY A 322 -9.59 -2.13 8.10
CA GLY A 322 -8.61 -1.03 7.69
C GLY A 322 -7.04 -1.26 7.73
N GLY A 323 -6.14 -0.24 7.86
CA GLY A 323 -4.66 -0.41 8.14
C GLY A 323 -3.56 0.33 7.30
N ASN A 324 -2.25 0.30 7.69
CA ASN A 324 -1.07 0.87 6.93
C ASN A 324 0.05 -0.12 6.53
N ALA A 325 0.72 -0.82 7.46
CA ALA A 325 1.94 -1.60 7.18
C ALA A 325 1.69 -2.74 6.16
N ALA A 326 0.46 -3.27 6.15
CA ALA A 326 -0.03 -4.17 5.10
C ALA A 326 -0.08 -3.50 3.71
N LEU A 327 -0.46 -2.23 3.60
CA LEU A 327 -0.52 -1.48 2.34
C LEU A 327 0.87 -1.18 1.78
N ILE A 328 1.83 -0.83 2.63
CA ILE A 328 3.26 -0.73 2.27
C ILE A 328 3.74 -2.07 1.71
N SER A 329 3.49 -3.17 2.43
CA SER A 329 3.89 -4.52 2.04
C SER A 329 3.30 -4.94 0.69
N GLN A 330 2.00 -4.71 0.49
CA GLN A 330 1.29 -5.01 -0.76
C GLN A 330 1.85 -4.20 -1.94
N LYS A 331 2.27 -2.95 -1.70
CA LYS A 331 2.92 -2.14 -2.74
C LYS A 331 4.34 -2.62 -3.04
N LEU A 332 5.12 -3.03 -2.04
CA LEU A 332 6.46 -3.59 -2.25
C LEU A 332 6.42 -4.93 -3.00
N ALA A 333 5.45 -5.80 -2.70
CA ALA A 333 5.26 -7.09 -3.38
C ALA A 333 4.94 -6.97 -4.89
N SER A 334 4.61 -5.78 -5.39
CA SER A 334 4.49 -5.54 -6.85
C SER A 334 5.82 -5.64 -7.63
N TYR A 335 6.94 -5.87 -6.94
CA TYR A 335 8.26 -6.10 -7.52
C TYR A 335 8.70 -7.56 -7.35
N SER A 336 8.74 -8.32 -8.46
CA SER A 336 9.09 -9.76 -8.47
C SER A 336 10.48 -10.12 -7.94
N ASP A 337 11.38 -9.14 -7.90
CA ASP A 337 12.77 -9.30 -7.47
C ASP A 337 12.94 -9.00 -5.96
N LEU A 338 11.84 -8.66 -5.26
CA LEU A 338 11.82 -8.14 -3.90
C LEU A 338 11.06 -9.07 -2.95
N MET A 339 11.77 -9.69 -2.00
CA MET A 339 11.16 -10.49 -0.95
C MET A 339 10.65 -9.58 0.17
N VAL A 340 9.37 -9.71 0.54
CA VAL A 340 8.73 -8.90 1.58
C VAL A 340 8.37 -9.78 2.77
N LEU A 341 8.75 -9.36 3.98
CA LEU A 341 8.22 -9.88 5.24
C LEU A 341 7.25 -8.86 5.84
N LEU A 342 6.11 -9.33 6.33
CA LEU A 342 5.12 -8.53 7.07
C LEU A 342 4.86 -9.16 8.43
N CYS A 343 5.00 -8.37 9.50
CA CYS A 343 4.42 -8.68 10.81
C CYS A 343 3.34 -7.66 11.20
N GLY A 344 2.43 -8.11 12.05
CA GLY A 344 1.23 -7.42 12.50
C GLY A 344 0.14 -8.43 12.85
N PRO A 345 -1.05 -8.00 13.30
CA PRO A 345 -2.17 -8.88 13.65
C PRO A 345 -2.86 -9.44 12.40
N VAL A 346 -2.19 -10.38 11.72
CA VAL A 346 -2.64 -10.98 10.46
C VAL A 346 -3.62 -12.12 10.73
N GLY A 347 -4.91 -11.84 10.58
CA GLY A 347 -5.95 -12.85 10.59
C GLY A 347 -6.11 -13.60 9.26
N PRO A 348 -7.06 -14.54 9.18
CA PRO A 348 -7.29 -15.36 7.99
C PRO A 348 -7.77 -14.58 6.77
N LYS A 349 -8.50 -13.47 6.91
CA LYS A 349 -8.98 -12.66 5.78
C LYS A 349 -7.88 -11.79 5.20
N LEU A 350 -6.97 -11.26 6.03
CA LEU A 350 -5.78 -10.53 5.59
C LEU A 350 -4.84 -11.47 4.85
N HIS A 351 -4.57 -12.64 5.41
CA HIS A 351 -3.74 -13.67 4.76
C HIS A 351 -4.35 -14.23 3.46
N GLU A 352 -5.64 -13.99 3.18
CA GLU A 352 -6.26 -14.28 1.88
C GLU A 352 -6.10 -13.13 0.85
N MET A 353 -5.88 -11.89 1.32
CA MET A 353 -5.82 -10.67 0.51
C MET A 353 -4.40 -10.13 0.27
N LEU A 354 -3.42 -10.57 1.05
CA LEU A 354 -2.00 -10.31 0.80
C LEU A 354 -1.52 -11.03 -0.48
N ASP A 355 -0.51 -10.46 -1.15
CA ASP A 355 0.16 -11.09 -2.28
C ASP A 355 0.93 -12.37 -1.85
N GLU A 356 0.96 -13.41 -2.69
CA GLU A 356 1.62 -14.70 -2.39
C GLU A 356 3.14 -14.57 -2.15
N GLN A 357 3.75 -13.45 -2.52
CA GLN A 357 5.17 -13.15 -2.25
C GLN A 357 5.44 -12.57 -0.85
N ILE A 358 4.40 -12.20 -0.09
CA ILE A 358 4.52 -11.64 1.26
C ILE A 358 4.64 -12.78 2.27
N VAL A 359 5.80 -12.86 2.94
CA VAL A 359 6.06 -13.81 4.02
C VAL A 359 5.52 -13.25 5.33
N VAL A 360 4.47 -13.87 5.87
CA VAL A 360 3.99 -13.61 7.23
C VAL A 360 4.53 -14.70 8.16
N PRO A 361 5.32 -14.37 9.20
CA PRO A 361 5.80 -15.36 10.17
C PRO A 361 4.64 -16.07 10.89
N PRO A 362 4.75 -17.37 11.21
CA PRO A 362 3.67 -18.12 11.87
C PRO A 362 3.21 -17.52 13.20
N ASP A 363 4.13 -16.94 13.97
CA ASP A 363 3.86 -16.30 15.26
C ASP A 363 3.22 -14.90 15.12
N SER A 364 3.04 -14.42 13.88
CA SER A 364 2.28 -13.20 13.53
C SER A 364 0.89 -13.50 12.96
N LEU A 365 0.49 -14.78 12.88
CA LEU A 365 -0.83 -15.20 12.43
C LEU A 365 -1.79 -15.37 13.63
N GLN A 366 -3.01 -14.85 13.51
CA GLN A 366 -4.03 -14.91 14.56
C GLN A 366 -5.39 -15.43 14.06
N GLU A 367 -6.28 -15.80 15.00
CA GLU A 367 -7.57 -16.44 14.68
C GLU A 367 -8.61 -15.47 14.08
N THR A 368 -8.49 -14.17 14.36
CA THR A 368 -9.41 -13.11 13.92
C THR A 368 -8.63 -11.93 13.34
N ASP A 369 -9.11 -11.36 12.24
CA ASP A 369 -8.54 -10.15 11.64
C ASP A 369 -8.85 -8.88 12.46
N GLU A 370 -7.90 -7.93 12.49
CA GLU A 370 -8.13 -6.56 12.95
C GLU A 370 -8.70 -5.66 11.85
N TYR A 371 -9.43 -4.60 12.24
CA TYR A 371 -10.45 -4.02 11.36
C TYR A 371 -10.88 -2.54 11.69
N HIS A 372 -10.85 -1.61 10.70
CA HIS A 372 -11.32 -0.18 10.74
C HIS A 372 -12.31 0.21 9.60
N LEU A 373 -13.50 0.73 9.86
CA LEU A 373 -14.52 0.99 8.85
C LEU A 373 -14.29 2.33 8.14
N ILE A 374 -14.04 2.29 6.82
CA ILE A 374 -13.83 3.50 6.01
C ILE A 374 -15.15 3.95 5.37
N LEU A 375 -15.72 5.00 5.94
CA LEU A 375 -16.97 5.63 5.51
C LEU A 375 -16.64 6.79 4.55
N GLU A 376 -16.61 6.50 3.26
CA GLU A 376 -16.46 7.52 2.21
C GLU A 376 -17.74 8.34 1.99
N TYR A 377 -17.55 9.60 1.61
CA TYR A 377 -18.59 10.50 1.12
C TYR A 377 -18.03 11.41 0.01
N LYS A 378 -18.86 11.72 -0.98
CA LYS A 378 -18.45 12.42 -2.22
C LYS A 378 -18.73 13.93 -2.15
N ALA A 379 -18.01 14.71 -2.95
CA ALA A 379 -18.25 16.15 -3.06
C ALA A 379 -19.68 16.41 -3.54
N GLY A 380 -20.47 17.14 -2.75
CA GLY A 380 -21.89 17.39 -3.00
C GLY A 380 -22.84 16.26 -2.57
N GLU A 381 -22.34 15.20 -1.93
CA GLU A 381 -23.19 14.18 -1.27
C GLU A 381 -23.95 14.80 -0.09
N LYS A 382 -25.20 14.38 0.12
CA LYS A 382 -26.11 15.04 1.05
C LYS A 382 -26.89 14.03 1.88
N TRP A 383 -26.95 14.26 3.19
CA TRP A 383 -27.78 13.49 4.12
C TRP A 383 -28.44 14.42 5.14
N GLY A 384 -29.77 14.34 5.29
CA GLY A 384 -30.55 15.29 6.07
C GLY A 384 -30.38 16.74 5.59
N SER A 385 -29.89 17.61 6.47
CA SER A 385 -29.47 18.99 6.19
C SER A 385 -28.03 19.11 5.70
N THR A 386 -27.17 18.15 6.04
CA THR A 386 -25.71 18.18 5.83
C THR A 386 -25.34 17.88 4.39
N LEU A 387 -24.36 18.63 3.88
CA LEU A 387 -23.84 18.56 2.51
C LEU A 387 -22.31 18.52 2.56
N ALA A 388 -21.70 17.49 1.98
CA ALA A 388 -20.25 17.37 1.92
C ALA A 388 -19.65 18.42 0.95
N PRO A 389 -18.76 19.33 1.40
CA PRO A 389 -18.19 20.37 0.54
C PRO A 389 -17.15 19.81 -0.45
N GLN A 390 -16.50 18.70 -0.10
CA GLN A 390 -15.52 17.96 -0.89
C GLN A 390 -15.64 16.45 -0.62
N ALA A 391 -14.98 15.60 -1.41
CA ALA A 391 -14.96 14.16 -1.19
C ALA A 391 -13.90 13.80 -0.14
N ASN A 392 -14.25 12.99 0.85
CA ASN A 392 -13.33 12.56 1.91
C ASN A 392 -13.85 11.29 2.61
N ARG A 393 -13.15 10.84 3.67
CA ARG A 393 -13.46 9.62 4.42
C ARG A 393 -13.37 9.80 5.94
N PHE A 394 -14.35 9.24 6.65
CA PHE A 394 -14.31 9.06 8.11
C PHE A 394 -13.95 7.59 8.40
N ILE A 395 -13.07 7.33 9.37
CA ILE A 395 -12.60 5.98 9.73
C ILE A 395 -12.95 5.69 11.19
N PHE A 396 -13.33 4.45 11.54
CA PHE A 396 -13.41 4.04 12.94
C PHE A 396 -13.09 2.57 13.19
N SER A 397 -12.51 2.21 14.34
CA SER A 397 -12.07 0.83 14.61
C SER A 397 -12.22 0.39 16.07
N HIS A 398 -12.29 -0.92 16.30
CA HIS A 398 -12.07 -1.54 17.61
C HIS A 398 -10.70 -2.24 17.66
N ASP A 399 -9.67 -1.56 17.14
CA ASP A 399 -8.36 -2.17 16.90
C ASP A 399 -7.46 -2.09 18.13
N VAL A 400 -7.48 -3.16 18.93
CA VAL A 400 -6.66 -3.27 20.14
C VAL A 400 -5.25 -3.73 19.80
N SER A 401 -5.08 -4.70 18.89
CA SER A 401 -3.77 -5.30 18.64
C SER A 401 -2.79 -4.32 17.98
N ASN A 402 -3.26 -3.46 17.07
CA ASN A 402 -2.42 -2.39 16.51
C ASN A 402 -2.33 -1.19 17.45
N GLY A 403 -3.36 -0.91 18.25
CA GLY A 403 -3.36 0.12 19.29
C GLY A 403 -2.35 -0.14 20.42
N GLU A 404 -2.09 -1.41 20.76
CA GLU A 404 -1.01 -1.84 21.67
C GLU A 404 0.32 -2.10 20.93
N MET A 405 0.33 -2.04 19.59
CA MET A 405 1.43 -2.52 18.73
C MET A 405 1.95 -3.90 19.15
N SER A 406 1.04 -4.85 19.39
CA SER A 406 1.33 -6.14 20.06
C SER A 406 2.27 -7.08 19.27
N SER A 407 2.47 -6.82 17.98
CA SER A 407 3.34 -7.62 17.10
C SER A 407 4.79 -7.09 16.98
N LEU A 408 5.17 -6.04 17.71
CA LEU A 408 6.48 -5.40 17.56
C LEU A 408 7.65 -6.31 17.99
N GLU A 409 7.50 -7.03 19.09
CA GLU A 409 8.47 -8.00 19.58
C GLU A 409 8.65 -9.16 18.58
N THR A 410 7.54 -9.71 18.06
CA THR A 410 7.54 -10.74 17.02
C THR A 410 8.19 -10.24 15.73
N PHE A 411 7.97 -8.98 15.36
CA PHE A 411 8.61 -8.36 14.21
C PHE A 411 10.12 -8.28 14.39
N VAL A 412 10.62 -7.67 15.47
CA VAL A 412 12.05 -7.50 15.73
C VAL A 412 12.77 -8.86 15.84
N ALA A 413 12.16 -9.85 16.51
CA ALA A 413 12.68 -11.21 16.57
C ALA A 413 12.81 -11.87 15.19
N SER A 414 11.85 -11.64 14.28
CA SER A 414 11.89 -12.22 12.92
C SER A 414 13.04 -11.68 12.04
N LEU A 415 13.62 -10.53 12.39
CA LEU A 415 14.67 -9.88 11.57
C LEU A 415 16.01 -10.64 11.60
N GLU A 416 16.30 -11.43 12.64
CA GLU A 416 17.54 -12.22 12.72
C GLU A 416 17.57 -13.36 11.68
N GLU A 417 16.45 -14.08 11.52
CA GLU A 417 16.30 -15.12 10.48
C GLU A 417 16.09 -14.49 9.10
N PHE A 418 15.22 -13.47 9.00
CA PHE A 418 14.88 -12.89 7.70
C PHE A 418 16.04 -12.11 7.07
N GLN A 419 16.85 -11.40 7.86
CA GLN A 419 18.00 -10.59 7.40
C GLN A 419 17.64 -9.62 6.28
N PRO A 420 16.82 -8.58 6.56
CA PRO A 420 16.41 -7.59 5.56
C PRO A 420 17.55 -6.62 5.18
N ASP A 421 17.44 -6.02 3.98
CA ASP A 421 18.28 -4.91 3.53
C ASP A 421 17.70 -3.53 3.93
N LEU A 422 16.42 -3.50 4.33
CA LEU A 422 15.65 -2.32 4.73
C LEU A 422 14.53 -2.75 5.68
N VAL A 423 14.32 -1.99 6.75
CA VAL A 423 13.16 -2.12 7.66
C VAL A 423 12.22 -0.94 7.45
N VAL A 424 10.91 -1.21 7.42
CA VAL A 424 9.86 -0.19 7.39
C VAL A 424 8.92 -0.37 8.58
N LEU A 425 8.68 0.72 9.30
CA LEU A 425 7.84 0.81 10.48
C LEU A 425 6.68 1.78 10.27
N SER A 426 5.50 1.42 10.78
CA SER A 426 4.37 2.31 11.05
C SER A 426 3.49 1.71 12.16
N GLY A 427 2.46 2.45 12.56
CA GLY A 427 1.52 2.10 13.62
C GLY A 427 1.67 2.88 14.93
N LEU A 428 2.78 3.60 15.14
CA LEU A 428 3.00 4.39 16.36
C LEU A 428 1.83 5.34 16.67
N HIS A 429 1.25 5.97 15.66
CA HIS A 429 0.09 6.86 15.79
C HIS A 429 -1.13 6.20 16.46
N MET A 430 -1.27 4.87 16.37
CA MET A 430 -2.41 4.13 16.96
C MET A 430 -2.30 3.98 18.49
N MET A 431 -1.11 4.17 19.07
CA MET A 431 -0.92 4.12 20.53
C MET A 431 -1.48 5.36 21.25
N GLU A 432 -1.66 6.49 20.54
CA GLU A 432 -2.18 7.75 21.10
C GLU A 432 -3.51 7.54 21.85
N GLY A 433 -4.40 6.72 21.27
CA GLY A 433 -5.72 6.40 21.83
C GLY A 433 -5.74 5.52 23.09
N GLN A 434 -4.62 4.88 23.47
CA GLN A 434 -4.54 4.06 24.68
C GLN A 434 -4.51 4.90 25.98
N GLY A 435 -4.27 6.20 25.86
CA GLY A 435 -4.16 7.11 26.99
C GLY A 435 -2.76 7.13 27.61
N ARG A 436 -2.42 8.30 28.17
CA ARG A 436 -1.04 8.74 28.40
C ARG A 436 -0.12 7.72 29.07
N THR A 437 -0.50 7.16 30.22
CA THR A 437 0.40 6.26 30.96
C THR A 437 0.69 4.96 30.20
N LEU A 438 -0.27 4.45 29.43
CA LEU A 438 -0.08 3.23 28.63
C LEU A 438 0.82 3.49 27.43
N TRP A 439 0.61 4.60 26.69
CA TRP A 439 1.54 4.93 25.59
C TRP A 439 2.92 5.33 26.10
N GLU A 440 3.03 6.02 27.25
CA GLU A 440 4.32 6.41 27.83
C GLU A 440 5.16 5.18 28.23
N GLU A 441 4.55 4.09 28.67
CA GLU A 441 5.27 2.83 28.94
C GLU A 441 5.56 2.09 27.62
N ARG A 442 4.55 1.88 26.77
CA ARG A 442 4.68 1.10 25.52
C ARG A 442 5.66 1.72 24.51
N LEU A 443 5.74 3.04 24.43
CA LEU A 443 6.69 3.72 23.56
C LEU A 443 8.15 3.46 23.98
N LYS A 444 8.44 3.31 25.28
CA LYS A 444 9.81 3.01 25.76
C LYS A 444 10.21 1.58 25.39
N GLU A 445 9.27 0.63 25.46
CA GLU A 445 9.46 -0.73 24.96
C GLU A 445 9.72 -0.73 23.44
N ALA A 446 8.91 0.03 22.68
CA ALA A 446 9.10 0.18 21.23
C ALA A 446 10.44 0.80 20.86
N VAL A 447 10.87 1.88 21.53
CA VAL A 447 12.19 2.51 21.35
C VAL A 447 13.33 1.54 21.66
N SER A 448 13.19 0.70 22.70
CA SER A 448 14.15 -0.37 23.00
C SER A 448 14.21 -1.40 21.87
N ALA A 449 13.07 -1.93 21.44
CA ALA A 449 12.98 -2.96 20.40
C ALA A 449 13.51 -2.46 19.03
N ILE A 450 13.21 -1.21 18.67
CA ILE A 450 13.77 -0.57 17.45
C ILE A 450 15.29 -0.38 17.58
N SER A 451 15.80 -0.09 18.79
CA SER A 451 17.24 0.08 19.05
C SER A 451 18.03 -1.24 19.03
N GLU A 452 17.38 -2.40 19.12
CA GLU A 452 18.00 -3.72 18.96
C GLU A 452 18.22 -4.11 17.49
N ILE A 453 17.60 -3.39 16.55
CA ILE A 453 17.79 -3.60 15.11
C ILE A 453 19.24 -3.24 14.72
N ARG A 454 19.88 -4.10 13.93
CA ARG A 454 21.29 -3.95 13.53
C ARG A 454 21.49 -2.63 12.78
N LYS A 455 22.40 -1.77 13.29
CA LYS A 455 22.68 -0.43 12.75
C LYS A 455 23.08 -0.38 11.26
N ASP A 456 23.55 -1.47 10.66
CA ASP A 456 23.83 -1.50 9.22
C ASP A 456 22.58 -1.58 8.33
N ILE A 457 21.40 -1.84 8.91
CA ILE A 457 20.11 -1.87 8.20
C ILE A 457 19.42 -0.50 8.32
N PRO A 458 19.10 0.20 7.21
CA PRO A 458 18.31 1.42 7.27
C PRO A 458 16.87 1.14 7.75
N ILE A 459 16.36 2.03 8.60
CA ILE A 459 14.98 1.99 9.10
C ILE A 459 14.20 3.18 8.54
N HIS A 460 13.02 2.95 7.98
CA HIS A 460 12.08 4.00 7.57
C HIS A 460 10.83 3.98 8.45
N LEU A 461 10.39 5.14 8.92
CA LEU A 461 9.16 5.33 9.68
C LEU A 461 8.12 6.12 8.86
N GLU A 462 7.01 5.49 8.45
CA GLU A 462 5.87 6.23 7.90
C GLU A 462 4.99 6.72 9.05
N LEU A 463 4.94 8.05 9.23
CA LEU A 463 4.05 8.71 10.17
C LEU A 463 2.67 8.92 9.55
N ALA A 464 1.64 8.89 10.39
CA ALA A 464 0.28 9.25 10.02
C ALA A 464 -0.35 10.13 11.12
N SER A 465 -1.62 10.48 10.93
CA SER A 465 -2.39 11.40 11.78
C SER A 465 -2.23 11.14 13.28
N MET A 466 -1.71 12.13 13.99
CA MET A 466 -1.63 12.22 15.46
C MET A 466 -2.17 13.59 15.91
N THR A 467 -2.66 13.67 17.14
CA THR A 467 -3.32 14.86 17.71
C THR A 467 -2.83 15.24 19.11
N ASP A 468 -2.12 14.35 19.82
CA ASP A 468 -1.48 14.63 21.10
C ASP A 468 -0.09 15.25 20.88
N ARG A 469 0.11 16.46 21.42
CA ARG A 469 1.36 17.24 21.31
C ARG A 469 2.48 16.66 22.17
N ASP A 470 2.16 16.10 23.32
CA ASP A 470 3.14 15.47 24.19
C ASP A 470 3.58 14.13 23.60
N TYR A 471 2.64 13.39 23.01
CA TYR A 471 2.97 12.16 22.28
C TYR A 471 3.88 12.43 21.08
N MET A 472 3.50 13.38 20.21
CA MET A 472 4.32 13.77 19.05
C MET A 472 5.72 14.25 19.48
N ASN A 473 5.83 15.00 20.58
CA ASN A 473 7.13 15.40 21.12
C ASN A 473 7.98 14.20 21.59
N SER A 474 7.39 13.19 22.23
CA SER A 474 8.10 11.95 22.56
C SER A 474 8.55 11.18 21.29
N ILE A 475 7.72 11.11 20.23
CA ILE A 475 8.14 10.55 18.93
C ILE A 475 9.36 11.31 18.36
N MET A 476 9.35 12.64 18.42
CA MET A 476 10.47 13.49 17.98
C MET A 476 11.76 13.27 18.78
N GLN A 477 11.67 13.13 20.11
CA GLN A 477 12.86 13.01 20.96
C GLN A 477 13.39 11.57 21.05
N GLU A 478 12.52 10.56 21.03
CA GLU A 478 12.88 9.17 21.36
C GLU A 478 12.94 8.26 20.13
N VAL A 479 12.16 8.52 19.07
CA VAL A 479 12.08 7.64 17.87
C VAL A 479 12.81 8.24 16.66
N MET A 480 12.66 9.54 16.38
CA MET A 480 13.30 10.15 15.20
C MET A 480 14.83 9.97 15.16
N PRO A 481 15.58 10.08 16.28
CA PRO A 481 17.03 9.90 16.23
C PRO A 481 17.48 8.47 15.91
N ILE A 482 16.63 7.44 16.09
CA ILE A 482 16.99 6.03 15.88
C ILE A 482 16.49 5.43 14.56
N VAL A 483 15.83 6.23 13.70
CA VAL A 483 15.37 5.80 12.36
C VAL A 483 16.11 6.54 11.25
N SER A 484 16.55 5.83 10.22
CA SER A 484 17.34 6.42 9.12
C SER A 484 16.51 7.34 8.20
N SER A 485 15.20 7.13 8.14
CA SER A 485 14.29 7.88 7.28
C SER A 485 12.88 8.00 7.85
N ILE A 486 12.15 9.06 7.46
CA ILE A 486 10.74 9.29 7.79
C ILE A 486 9.94 9.60 6.52
N GLY A 487 8.66 9.21 6.47
CA GLY A 487 7.68 9.67 5.49
C GLY A 487 6.43 10.25 6.18
N LEU A 488 5.85 11.31 5.61
CA LEU A 488 4.74 12.09 6.20
C LEU A 488 4.08 13.06 5.19
N ASN A 489 2.88 13.57 5.52
CA ASN A 489 2.15 14.58 4.73
C ASN A 489 2.16 15.99 5.38
N GLU A 490 1.42 16.95 4.79
CA GLU A 490 1.40 18.33 5.30
C GLU A 490 0.81 18.49 6.70
N GLN A 491 -0.06 17.58 7.13
CA GLN A 491 -0.69 17.63 8.45
C GLN A 491 0.31 17.23 9.54
N GLU A 492 1.01 16.10 9.41
CA GLU A 492 2.00 15.71 10.40
C GLU A 492 3.23 16.65 10.36
N LEU A 493 3.65 17.15 9.18
CA LEU A 493 4.75 18.13 9.11
C LEU A 493 4.45 19.39 9.94
N LEU A 494 3.24 19.93 9.79
CA LEU A 494 2.84 21.11 10.54
C LEU A 494 2.63 20.77 12.02
N PHE A 495 2.09 19.59 12.34
CA PHE A 495 1.89 19.17 13.72
C PHE A 495 3.22 18.94 14.47
N LEU A 496 4.24 18.40 13.81
CA LEU A 496 5.62 18.32 14.30
C LEU A 496 6.17 19.71 14.66
N SER A 497 6.02 20.68 13.77
CA SER A 497 6.41 22.06 14.08
C SER A 497 5.58 22.66 15.21
N GLN A 498 4.29 22.33 15.32
CA GLN A 498 3.40 22.82 16.37
C GLN A 498 3.69 22.22 17.74
N ALA A 499 4.15 20.96 17.80
CA ALA A 499 4.51 20.25 19.02
C ALA A 499 5.90 20.70 19.53
N GLY A 500 6.92 20.69 18.66
CA GLY A 500 8.31 21.03 19.01
C GLY A 500 8.68 22.51 18.91
N GLU A 501 7.70 23.43 18.86
CA GLU A 501 7.88 24.89 18.73
C GLU A 501 8.77 25.33 17.53
N GLY A 502 8.68 24.58 16.41
CA GLY A 502 9.50 24.76 15.21
C GLY A 502 9.09 25.90 14.24
N PRO A 503 9.72 25.95 13.05
CA PRO A 503 9.45 26.98 12.04
C PRO A 503 7.98 27.02 11.58
N HIS A 504 7.32 28.17 11.75
CA HIS A 504 5.91 28.36 11.37
C HIS A 504 4.90 27.61 12.26
N ALA A 505 5.26 27.29 13.51
CA ALA A 505 4.37 26.67 14.51
C ALA A 505 3.05 27.43 14.80
N ASP A 506 2.97 28.72 14.50
CA ASP A 506 1.74 29.53 14.62
C ASP A 506 0.84 29.47 13.36
N ALA A 507 1.29 28.80 12.30
CA ALA A 507 0.62 28.76 11.03
C ALA A 507 -0.44 27.63 10.91
N ALA A 508 -1.31 27.81 9.91
CA ALA A 508 -2.15 26.77 9.34
C ALA A 508 -2.05 26.85 7.82
N TRP A 509 -2.10 25.71 7.13
CA TRP A 509 -2.07 25.68 5.66
C TRP A 509 -3.33 26.33 5.09
N LYS A 510 -3.15 27.20 4.08
CA LYS A 510 -4.23 27.93 3.41
C LYS A 510 -4.16 27.68 1.91
N GLY A 511 -4.66 26.52 1.53
CA GLY A 511 -4.50 25.94 0.20
C GLY A 511 -3.20 25.15 0.16
N ILE A 512 -2.57 25.12 -1.01
CA ILE A 512 -1.30 24.42 -1.24
C ILE A 512 -0.26 24.87 -0.20
N PRO A 513 0.38 23.94 0.54
CA PRO A 513 1.46 24.27 1.46
C PRO A 513 2.59 25.03 0.76
N ASP A 514 3.04 26.14 1.34
CA ASP A 514 4.13 26.94 0.77
C ASP A 514 5.44 26.14 0.80
N VAL A 515 6.05 25.91 -0.36
CA VAL A 515 7.29 25.14 -0.51
C VAL A 515 8.39 25.71 0.38
N GLY A 516 8.46 27.03 0.53
CA GLY A 516 9.42 27.68 1.42
C GLY A 516 9.25 27.24 2.87
N ARG A 517 8.03 27.31 3.40
CA ARG A 517 7.69 26.88 4.78
C ARG A 517 7.91 25.39 5.01
N VAL A 518 7.47 24.56 4.06
CA VAL A 518 7.71 23.11 4.12
C VAL A 518 9.21 22.81 4.18
N SER A 519 10.01 23.48 3.35
CA SER A 519 11.48 23.34 3.34
C SER A 519 12.14 23.80 4.63
N ASP A 520 11.59 24.82 5.31
CA ASP A 520 12.10 25.28 6.61
C ASP A 520 11.86 24.24 7.71
N ILE A 521 10.67 23.64 7.78
CA ILE A 521 10.36 22.60 8.79
C ILE A 521 11.18 21.33 8.51
N LEU A 522 11.26 20.89 7.25
CA LEU A 522 12.05 19.72 6.86
C LEU A 522 13.55 19.89 7.15
N LEU A 523 14.10 21.10 6.98
CA LEU A 523 15.48 21.40 7.38
C LEU A 523 15.63 21.32 8.91
N TRP A 524 14.74 21.96 9.66
CA TRP A 524 14.76 21.99 11.12
C TRP A 524 14.66 20.60 11.75
N ILE A 525 13.81 19.70 11.23
CA ILE A 525 13.74 18.31 11.71
C ILE A 525 15.09 17.60 11.53
N LEU A 526 15.73 17.74 10.35
CA LEU A 526 17.05 17.17 10.09
C LEU A 526 18.16 17.82 10.94
N GLU A 527 18.04 19.11 11.27
CA GLU A 527 18.99 19.86 12.10
C GLU A 527 18.84 19.62 13.61
N GLN A 528 17.68 19.18 14.11
CA GLN A 528 17.45 18.90 15.54
C GLN A 528 17.43 17.40 15.88
N HIS A 529 16.96 16.55 14.96
CA HIS A 529 16.74 15.11 15.20
C HIS A 529 17.50 14.20 14.23
N GLY A 530 18.34 14.76 13.35
CA GLY A 530 19.06 14.02 12.31
C GLY A 530 20.58 14.18 12.31
N ARG A 531 21.21 13.59 11.29
CA ARG A 531 22.68 13.49 11.16
C ARG A 531 23.31 14.59 10.30
N THR A 532 22.80 15.82 10.40
CA THR A 532 23.39 16.98 9.69
C THR A 532 24.76 17.35 10.26
N ASP A 533 24.97 17.23 11.58
CA ASP A 533 26.32 17.25 12.15
C ASP A 533 26.92 15.83 12.13
N PRO A 534 28.12 15.61 11.56
CA PRO A 534 28.80 14.30 11.60
C PRO A 534 29.18 13.79 13.00
N SER A 535 29.06 14.62 14.04
CA SER A 535 29.19 14.25 15.45
C SER A 535 27.86 13.95 16.14
N SER A 536 26.74 14.00 15.40
CA SER A 536 25.45 13.48 15.85
C SER A 536 25.42 11.95 15.81
N GLU A 537 24.94 11.35 16.89
CA GLU A 537 24.67 9.90 17.03
C GLU A 537 23.28 9.52 16.46
N ALA A 538 22.53 10.48 15.91
CA ALA A 538 21.23 10.22 15.28
C ALA A 538 21.39 9.65 13.87
N ASP A 539 20.50 8.75 13.44
CA ASP A 539 20.58 8.09 12.12
C ASP A 539 19.76 8.77 11.01
N LEU A 540 18.83 9.67 11.39
CA LEU A 540 17.88 10.29 10.46
C LEU A 540 18.58 11.15 9.39
N THR A 541 18.44 10.73 8.15
CA THR A 541 19.14 11.34 6.98
C THR A 541 18.24 11.53 5.75
N ARG A 542 16.97 11.10 5.77
CA ARG A 542 16.02 11.20 4.64
C ARG A 542 14.58 11.43 5.12
N ILE A 543 13.97 12.56 4.77
CA ILE A 543 12.52 12.79 4.94
C ILE A 543 11.84 12.81 3.56
N HIS A 544 10.81 11.98 3.40
CA HIS A 544 9.95 11.95 2.21
C HIS A 544 8.62 12.63 2.52
N PHE A 545 8.52 13.90 2.17
CA PHE A 545 7.32 14.71 2.31
C PHE A 545 6.40 14.52 1.10
N HIS A 546 5.13 14.19 1.33
CA HIS A 546 4.13 14.04 0.27
C HIS A 546 2.88 14.89 0.56
N THR A 547 2.57 15.85 -0.32
CA THR A 547 1.28 16.55 -0.31
C THR A 547 0.55 16.38 -1.63
N LEU A 548 -0.77 16.62 -1.66
CA LEU A 548 -1.68 16.38 -2.79
C LEU A 548 -1.17 16.85 -4.16
N VAL A 549 -0.35 17.92 -4.19
CA VAL A 549 0.07 18.60 -5.44
C VAL A 549 1.57 18.55 -5.73
N TYR A 550 2.44 18.20 -4.77
CA TYR A 550 3.88 18.03 -4.97
C TYR A 550 4.49 17.15 -3.87
N HIS A 551 5.61 16.48 -4.15
CA HIS A 551 6.39 15.77 -3.13
C HIS A 551 7.79 16.41 -3.00
N ILE A 552 8.39 16.34 -1.81
CA ILE A 552 9.77 16.75 -1.55
C ILE A 552 10.54 15.61 -0.88
N LEU A 553 11.68 15.25 -1.45
CA LEU A 553 12.62 14.30 -0.86
C LEU A 553 13.85 15.06 -0.36
N ALA A 554 13.87 15.35 0.94
CA ALA A 554 14.95 16.05 1.63
C ALA A 554 15.94 15.03 2.21
N THR A 555 17.23 15.18 1.90
CA THR A 555 18.27 14.22 2.30
C THR A 555 19.54 14.92 2.73
N VAL A 556 20.14 14.44 3.83
CA VAL A 556 21.51 14.80 4.22
C VAL A 556 22.49 14.27 3.15
N ASP A 557 23.38 15.14 2.70
CA ASP A 557 24.35 14.86 1.64
C ASP A 557 25.33 13.75 2.07
N GLY A 558 25.61 12.85 1.13
CA GLY A 558 26.50 11.70 1.33
C GLY A 558 25.77 10.37 1.51
N TYR A 559 24.62 10.34 2.18
CA TYR A 559 23.95 9.10 2.58
C TYR A 559 23.10 8.45 1.48
N TRP A 560 22.37 9.24 0.68
CA TRP A 560 21.35 8.72 -0.25
C TRP A 560 21.62 9.06 -1.73
N GLY A 561 21.14 8.22 -2.65
CA GLY A 561 21.33 8.32 -4.10
C GLY A 561 20.11 7.87 -4.91
N ASN A 562 20.01 8.34 -6.16
CA ASN A 562 18.85 8.18 -7.06
C ASN A 562 17.57 8.96 -6.64
N GLN A 563 17.68 9.87 -5.66
CA GLN A 563 16.56 10.65 -5.09
C GLN A 563 15.64 11.34 -6.12
N ALA A 564 16.18 11.83 -7.24
CA ALA A 564 15.38 12.46 -8.29
C ALA A 564 14.39 11.47 -8.94
N ALA A 565 14.84 10.27 -9.29
CA ALA A 565 13.97 9.21 -9.79
C ALA A 565 13.01 8.72 -8.69
N ALA A 566 13.47 8.65 -7.44
CA ALA A 566 12.64 8.22 -6.31
C ALA A 566 11.44 9.15 -6.03
N VAL A 567 11.66 10.48 -6.00
CA VAL A 567 10.56 11.43 -5.75
C VAL A 567 9.57 11.45 -6.94
N MET A 568 10.08 11.35 -8.19
CA MET A 568 9.24 11.20 -9.38
C MET A 568 8.42 9.91 -9.38
N ALA A 569 9.01 8.78 -8.95
CA ALA A 569 8.29 7.52 -8.85
C ALA A 569 7.14 7.63 -7.83
N GLY A 570 7.39 8.21 -6.65
CA GLY A 570 6.36 8.55 -5.66
C GLY A 570 5.20 9.37 -6.26
N ALA A 571 5.50 10.46 -6.97
CA ALA A 571 4.47 11.29 -7.60
C ALA A 571 3.73 10.59 -8.76
N ARG A 572 4.41 9.71 -9.50
CA ARG A 572 3.79 8.86 -10.53
C ARG A 572 2.82 7.85 -9.91
N VAL A 573 3.21 7.13 -8.84
CA VAL A 573 2.30 6.18 -8.18
C VAL A 573 1.09 6.89 -7.56
N ALA A 574 1.27 8.08 -6.97
CA ALA A 574 0.15 8.91 -6.51
C ALA A 574 -0.87 9.18 -7.64
N SER A 575 -0.36 9.57 -8.81
CA SER A 575 -1.15 9.88 -10.00
C SER A 575 -1.90 8.65 -10.55
N CYS A 576 -1.21 7.50 -10.61
CA CYS A 576 -1.75 6.23 -11.11
C CYS A 576 -2.78 5.61 -10.16
N GLN A 577 -2.42 5.44 -8.89
CA GLN A 577 -3.25 4.77 -7.88
C GLN A 577 -4.51 5.57 -7.57
N ALA A 578 -4.41 6.91 -7.45
CA ALA A 578 -5.58 7.76 -7.25
C ALA A 578 -6.60 7.60 -8.38
N CYS A 579 -6.16 7.49 -9.63
CA CYS A 579 -7.02 7.25 -10.80
C CYS A 579 -7.42 5.78 -11.02
N GLY A 580 -6.95 4.83 -10.22
CA GLY A 580 -7.20 3.40 -10.39
C GLY A 580 -6.60 2.81 -11.68
N LEU A 581 -5.42 3.28 -12.09
CA LEU A 581 -4.75 2.90 -13.34
C LEU A 581 -3.34 2.36 -13.11
N GLN A 582 -2.84 1.58 -14.07
CA GLN A 582 -1.43 1.13 -14.10
C GLN A 582 -0.46 2.21 -14.63
N SER A 583 -0.96 3.19 -15.39
CA SER A 583 -0.18 4.27 -15.99
C SER A 583 -0.97 5.59 -16.02
N VAL A 584 -0.27 6.72 -16.13
CA VAL A 584 -0.89 8.05 -16.11
C VAL A 584 -1.75 8.29 -17.36
N ASP A 585 -3.06 8.40 -17.17
CA ASP A 585 -3.97 8.89 -18.20
C ASP A 585 -4.07 10.42 -18.13
N VAL A 586 -3.36 11.09 -19.04
CA VAL A 586 -3.24 12.55 -19.07
C VAL A 586 -4.59 13.26 -19.23
N SER A 587 -5.64 12.59 -19.73
CA SER A 587 -6.98 13.19 -19.78
C SER A 587 -7.61 13.33 -18.38
N LYS A 588 -7.28 12.42 -17.45
CA LYS A 588 -7.85 12.33 -16.10
C LYS A 588 -7.07 13.07 -15.02
N VAL A 589 -5.85 13.51 -15.29
CA VAL A 589 -5.00 14.23 -14.32
C VAL A 589 -4.85 15.73 -14.64
N GLU A 590 -4.49 16.54 -13.67
CA GLU A 590 -4.22 17.98 -13.81
C GLU A 590 -2.98 18.42 -13.00
N LEU A 591 -2.19 19.32 -13.56
CA LEU A 591 -1.06 19.93 -12.86
C LEU A 591 -1.55 21.06 -11.94
N LYS A 592 -1.44 20.86 -10.62
CA LYS A 592 -1.84 21.84 -9.59
C LYS A 592 -0.68 22.49 -8.84
N ALA A 593 0.56 22.01 -9.02
CA ALA A 593 1.73 22.55 -8.33
C ALA A 593 2.06 24.00 -8.78
N PRO A 594 2.65 24.83 -7.90
CA PRO A 594 3.21 26.12 -8.30
C PRO A 594 4.45 25.91 -9.20
N LEU A 595 4.44 26.49 -10.41
CA LEU A 595 5.58 26.43 -11.33
C LEU A 595 6.74 27.37 -10.96
N GLU A 596 6.51 28.33 -10.07
CA GLU A 596 7.54 29.18 -9.46
C GLU A 596 7.33 29.20 -7.94
N PHE A 597 8.41 29.04 -7.18
CA PHE A 597 8.38 29.00 -5.71
C PHE A 597 9.72 29.44 -5.09
N HIS A 598 9.84 29.37 -3.77
CA HIS A 598 11.05 29.72 -3.02
C HIS A 598 11.58 28.54 -2.20
N SER A 599 12.91 28.48 -2.01
CA SER A 599 13.58 27.41 -1.24
C SER A 599 13.52 27.56 0.29
N SER A 600 13.02 28.69 0.77
CA SER A 600 12.75 29.02 2.18
C SER A 600 11.66 30.10 2.23
N HIS A 601 10.91 30.17 3.34
CA HIS A 601 10.05 31.32 3.63
C HIS A 601 10.84 32.48 4.24
N PHE A 602 11.95 32.17 4.93
CA PHE A 602 12.88 33.14 5.50
C PHE A 602 13.98 33.53 4.48
N GLU A 603 14.79 34.53 4.82
CA GLU A 603 15.98 34.88 4.03
C GLU A 603 17.22 34.19 4.62
N PRO A 604 18.17 33.68 3.81
CA PRO A 604 18.21 33.79 2.35
C PRO A 604 17.34 32.74 1.64
N ARG A 605 16.49 33.18 0.72
CA ARG A 605 15.75 32.28 -0.19
C ARG A 605 16.14 32.48 -1.66
N GLU A 606 16.21 31.36 -2.37
CA GLU A 606 16.34 31.31 -3.81
C GLU A 606 14.95 31.39 -4.45
N LYS A 607 14.83 31.88 -5.69
CA LYS A 607 13.62 31.73 -6.51
C LYS A 607 13.84 30.58 -7.49
N LEU A 608 13.02 29.55 -7.38
CA LEU A 608 13.09 28.34 -8.18
C LEU A 608 11.91 28.28 -9.17
N SER A 609 12.11 27.61 -10.29
CA SER A 609 11.08 27.35 -11.29
C SER A 609 11.13 25.92 -11.80
N LEU A 610 9.97 25.32 -12.06
CA LEU A 610 9.86 23.92 -12.44
C LEU A 610 9.72 23.77 -13.96
N ASN A 611 10.66 23.05 -14.58
CA ASN A 611 10.62 22.71 -16.00
C ASN A 611 9.75 21.45 -16.22
N PRO A 612 8.64 21.50 -16.98
CA PRO A 612 7.83 20.31 -17.25
C PRO A 612 8.57 19.15 -17.94
N ALA A 613 9.66 19.44 -18.68
CA ALA A 613 10.49 18.43 -19.34
C ALA A 613 11.59 17.84 -18.44
N GLU A 614 11.89 18.50 -17.32
CA GLU A 614 12.84 18.07 -16.29
C GLU A 614 12.16 18.26 -14.92
N PRO A 615 11.13 17.45 -14.60
CA PRO A 615 10.14 17.78 -13.57
C PRO A 615 10.64 17.58 -12.12
N VAL A 616 11.94 17.73 -11.88
CA VAL A 616 12.55 17.73 -10.55
C VAL A 616 13.36 19.02 -10.36
N ALA A 617 12.88 19.90 -9.48
CA ALA A 617 13.66 21.02 -9.00
C ALA A 617 14.58 20.55 -7.85
N VAL A 618 15.85 20.94 -7.89
CA VAL A 618 16.85 20.53 -6.90
C VAL A 618 17.57 21.75 -6.34
N TRP A 619 17.66 21.86 -5.01
CA TRP A 619 18.41 22.92 -4.32
C TRP A 619 19.10 22.37 -3.06
N ARG A 620 19.99 23.17 -2.46
CA ARG A 620 20.71 22.82 -1.22
C ARG A 620 20.58 23.89 -0.15
N ARG A 621 20.52 23.47 1.10
CA ARG A 621 20.64 24.33 2.30
C ARG A 621 21.51 23.60 3.32
N GLY A 622 22.59 24.24 3.78
CA GLY A 622 23.60 23.56 4.59
C GLY A 622 24.17 22.35 3.84
N ASN A 623 24.09 21.17 4.47
CA ASN A 623 24.39 19.87 3.87
C ASN A 623 23.15 19.04 3.54
N VAL A 624 21.98 19.66 3.38
CA VAL A 624 20.75 18.98 2.94
C VAL A 624 20.44 19.34 1.48
N THR A 625 20.38 18.33 0.61
CA THR A 625 19.81 18.46 -0.74
C THR A 625 18.32 18.14 -0.72
N PHE A 626 17.52 18.98 -1.38
CA PHE A 626 16.08 18.84 -1.55
C PHE A 626 15.76 18.54 -3.00
N HIS A 627 14.80 17.64 -3.25
CA HIS A 627 14.31 17.29 -4.58
C HIS A 627 12.79 17.42 -4.60
N LEU A 628 12.23 18.38 -5.36
CA LEU A 628 10.78 18.58 -5.50
C LEU A 628 10.30 18.17 -6.89
N THR A 629 9.21 17.41 -6.94
CA THR A 629 8.48 17.08 -8.18
C THR A 629 6.97 17.37 -8.00
N PRO A 630 6.23 17.74 -9.06
CA PRO A 630 4.81 18.00 -8.94
C PRO A 630 4.01 16.70 -9.05
N VAL A 631 2.81 16.64 -8.45
CA VAL A 631 1.87 15.53 -8.66
C VAL A 631 0.93 15.86 -9.83
N LEU A 632 0.66 14.88 -10.68
CA LEU A 632 -0.38 14.97 -11.70
C LEU A 632 -1.71 14.49 -11.08
N VAL A 633 -2.40 15.41 -10.42
CA VAL A 633 -3.51 15.11 -9.51
C VAL A 633 -4.69 14.52 -10.27
N CYS A 634 -5.20 13.37 -9.83
CA CYS A 634 -6.38 12.76 -10.45
C CYS A 634 -7.63 13.63 -10.23
N LYS A 635 -8.30 14.04 -11.30
CA LYS A 635 -9.52 14.89 -11.30
C LYS A 635 -10.74 14.20 -10.68
N GLN A 636 -10.77 12.88 -10.76
CA GLN A 636 -11.85 12.01 -10.28
C GLN A 636 -11.22 10.76 -9.65
N PRO A 637 -10.73 10.84 -8.41
CA PRO A 637 -10.07 9.71 -7.77
C PRO A 637 -11.05 8.55 -7.50
N LEU A 638 -10.54 7.33 -7.59
CA LEU A 638 -11.23 6.08 -7.30
C LEU A 638 -10.77 5.42 -5.99
N ARG A 639 -9.54 5.70 -5.53
CA ARG A 639 -8.99 5.23 -4.25
C ARG A 639 -7.94 6.23 -3.72
N THR A 640 -8.19 6.85 -2.57
CA THR A 640 -7.23 7.74 -1.88
C THR A 640 -6.70 7.17 -0.56
N VAL A 641 -7.35 6.14 -0.02
CA VAL A 641 -6.82 5.30 1.06
C VAL A 641 -5.51 4.65 0.61
N GLY A 642 -4.51 4.60 1.50
CA GLY A 642 -3.22 3.96 1.20
C GLY A 642 -2.30 4.72 0.25
N LEU A 643 -2.61 6.00 -0.07
CA LEU A 643 -1.84 6.72 -1.09
C LEU A 643 -0.46 7.15 -0.55
N GLY A 644 -0.37 7.66 0.68
CA GLY A 644 0.91 8.00 1.34
C GLY A 644 1.82 6.78 1.49
N ASP A 645 1.27 5.68 2.00
CA ASP A 645 1.95 4.38 2.13
C ASP A 645 2.56 3.91 0.80
N ALA A 646 1.80 3.99 -0.29
CA ALA A 646 2.27 3.61 -1.62
C ALA A 646 3.31 4.59 -2.19
N ILE A 647 3.17 5.89 -1.91
CA ILE A 647 4.13 6.94 -2.27
C ILE A 647 5.49 6.69 -1.58
N SER A 648 5.49 6.43 -0.27
CA SER A 648 6.71 6.13 0.48
C SER A 648 7.32 4.79 0.10
N ALA A 649 6.51 3.73 -0.11
CA ALA A 649 6.99 2.45 -0.62
C ALA A 649 7.70 2.56 -1.98
N GLU A 650 7.09 3.22 -2.98
CA GLU A 650 7.73 3.46 -4.28
C GLU A 650 8.97 4.38 -4.10
N GLY A 651 8.88 5.43 -3.28
CA GLY A 651 10.00 6.32 -2.96
C GLY A 651 11.19 5.60 -2.29
N LEU A 652 10.96 4.49 -1.57
CA LEU A 652 12.01 3.64 -1.00
C LEU A 652 12.60 2.68 -2.04
N VAL A 653 11.78 2.00 -2.85
CA VAL A 653 12.24 1.08 -3.92
C VAL A 653 13.20 1.77 -4.89
N TYR A 654 12.99 3.05 -5.17
CA TYR A 654 13.86 3.82 -6.06
C TYR A 654 15.00 4.57 -5.34
N SER A 655 15.07 4.57 -4.01
CA SER A 655 16.21 5.15 -3.26
C SER A 655 17.39 4.17 -3.16
N GLU A 656 18.62 4.68 -3.16
CA GLU A 656 19.86 3.92 -2.94
C GLU A 656 20.61 4.43 -1.70
N LEU A 657 20.96 3.56 -0.75
CA LEU A 657 21.85 3.92 0.37
C LEU A 657 23.32 3.79 -0.06
N LYS A 658 24.11 4.83 0.19
CA LYS A 658 25.53 4.92 -0.21
C LYS A 658 26.43 4.35 0.88
N THR A 659 27.04 3.19 0.61
CA THR A 659 27.96 2.50 1.53
C THR A 659 29.34 3.17 1.60
N GLN A 660 29.44 4.40 2.11
CA GLN A 660 30.72 5.07 2.39
C GLN A 660 30.86 5.68 3.79
N GLN A 661 29.80 5.68 4.60
CA GLN A 661 29.89 5.77 6.05
C GLN A 661 29.03 4.64 6.64
N PRO A 662 29.51 3.88 7.63
CA PRO A 662 28.61 3.11 8.49
C PRO A 662 27.75 4.09 9.30
N PHE A 663 26.57 3.65 9.73
CA PHE A 663 25.84 4.31 10.81
C PHE A 663 26.65 4.21 12.12
#